data_AF-Q89IU6-F1
#
_entry.id   AF-Q89IU6-F1
#
_cell.length_a   1.000
_cell.length_b   1.000
_cell.length_c   1.000
_cell.angle_alpha   90.00
_cell.angle_beta   90.00
_cell.angle_gamma   90.00
#
_symmetry.space_group_name_H-M   'P 1'
#
loop_
_entity.id
_entity.type
_entity.pdbx_description
1 polymer ?
#
loop_
_entity_poly.entity_id
_entity_poly.type
_entity_poly.pdbx_seq_one_letter_code
_entity_poly.pdbx_strand_id
1 'polypeptide(L)'
;MFGELDTNLRAEAEAAGFRRPASGAVVALVMFALGFIVFPEAVYAETCLLDSGSGSAPVADSFACGNAASASASSSTAVGNHADAAGAYSVAVGFLSSASQSHATAVGATSNASGPDSTVVGYGSEATAAQTSAFGSYSSATAQQASAFGNSSTASGTQSSAFGASSTATGVASVAVGYAASASGDYAIAFGRQSQATMQSALAIGQSAEATGADSVALGSDALADNSGAIAIGSSAQAHLAGTAVGRTAHAYGDYSTAVGQAAAATGQGSSAYGYTSVAGATAASAFGWNARANAVDSTALGFNTNVSAAAISGVAIGEGAQTTASNAVALGSKSVANVANTISVGSAGKERRIVNVAAGTLSSTSTDVVNGGQLYTANQRIAAAFGTTLDAGGQMVAPSYMIQGVSYNNVGSAFSAVNAALSSTATSISNLQTQIDNGSIGLVQQNSSTKVIGIGSSTDGTVVDVSGTSGNRTVTGVAAGAVDATSTDAVNGSQLYATNQTVASLSATVAGIAGTTQYTKVNSAGAAANASGTDAIAIGGNAQATQSGSIAIGLNSASTGTNAIAIGTGAVATGSVAVGAAASAGNGGAAFGDGAVATGSNSAALGTNASATAANSVAIGTGSTNTVANTVSFGSAGNERRLTNVAAGVNQTDAVNVGQLQSAVAGFQSQIGSLQSEITANQQEARRGIVAAVSAAPVLMPSARGRTTVAVNAGYYRGQSGVGIGISHRLDWTTPTVLFGGYSNGGGSEHIGRAGMAVEF
;
A
#
# COMPACT_ATOMS: atom_id res chain seq x y z
N MET A 1 18.36 2.98 54.57
CA MET A 1 17.59 3.81 55.53
C MET A 1 17.89 3.25 56.91
N PHE A 2 18.82 3.87 57.63
CA PHE A 2 19.12 3.53 59.01
C PHE A 2 18.25 4.43 59.90
N GLY A 3 17.47 3.81 60.76
CA GLY A 3 16.66 4.47 61.78
C GLY A 3 16.79 3.67 63.07
N GLU A 4 17.28 4.37 64.09
CA GLU A 4 17.39 3.94 65.48
C GLU A 4 16.05 3.47 66.04
N LEU A 5 16.07 2.58 67.04
CA LEU A 5 15.74 2.95 68.43
C LEU A 5 15.61 1.73 69.37
N ASP A 6 16.22 1.95 70.51
CA ASP A 6 15.78 1.61 71.86
C ASP A 6 15.96 0.21 72.48
N THR A 7 16.74 0.28 73.55
CA THR A 7 16.88 -0.65 74.65
C THR A 7 15.63 -0.68 75.53
N ASN A 8 15.13 -1.87 75.88
CA ASN A 8 14.66 -2.12 77.25
C ASN A 8 14.57 -3.60 77.63
N LEU A 9 14.98 -3.82 78.86
CA LEU A 9 15.07 -5.05 79.64
C LEU A 9 13.70 -5.49 80.20
N ARG A 10 13.44 -6.83 80.20
CA ARG A 10 13.16 -7.74 81.36
C ARG A 10 11.99 -8.74 81.20
N ALA A 11 12.24 -9.91 81.82
CA ALA A 11 11.33 -10.99 82.30
C ALA A 11 10.75 -11.94 81.23
N GLU A 12 10.64 -13.26 81.38
CA GLU A 12 10.71 -14.21 82.52
C GLU A 12 10.94 -15.64 81.93
N ALA A 13 11.83 -16.45 82.51
CA ALA A 13 11.55 -17.71 83.24
C ALA A 13 11.05 -18.93 82.43
N GLU A 14 11.86 -20.00 82.36
CA GLU A 14 11.51 -21.29 82.97
C GLU A 14 12.68 -22.29 82.93
N ALA A 15 12.75 -23.13 83.96
CA ALA A 15 13.85 -24.00 84.32
C ALA A 15 13.49 -25.49 84.13
N ALA A 16 14.47 -26.30 83.70
CA ALA A 16 14.56 -27.74 83.94
C ALA A 16 16.03 -28.12 83.72
N GLY A 17 16.77 -28.81 84.59
CA GLY A 17 16.39 -29.80 85.59
C GLY A 17 16.94 -31.17 85.15
N PHE A 18 18.21 -31.48 85.43
CA PHE A 18 18.78 -32.82 85.22
C PHE A 18 19.49 -33.32 86.48
N ARG A 19 19.06 -34.47 87.00
CA ARG A 19 19.66 -35.21 88.12
C ARG A 19 20.50 -36.38 87.61
N ARG A 20 21.56 -36.68 88.39
CA ARG A 20 22.53 -37.79 88.31
C ARG A 20 21.89 -39.18 88.58
N PRO A 21 22.66 -40.29 88.50
CA PRO A 21 23.48 -40.74 89.65
C PRO A 21 24.90 -41.23 89.30
N ALA A 22 25.66 -41.59 90.34
CA ALA A 22 27.11 -41.74 90.42
C ALA A 22 27.59 -43.19 90.71
N SER A 23 28.89 -43.45 90.47
CA SER A 23 29.81 -44.39 91.19
C SER A 23 31.17 -44.35 90.46
N GLY A 24 32.38 -44.43 91.03
CA GLY A 24 32.93 -44.52 92.38
C GLY A 24 34.48 -44.54 92.28
N ALA A 25 35.16 -44.10 93.37
CA ALA A 25 36.53 -44.36 93.89
C ALA A 25 37.72 -44.69 92.91
N VAL A 26 38.96 -44.23 93.09
CA VAL A 26 39.88 -44.40 94.25
C VAL A 26 41.07 -43.43 94.10
N VAL A 27 41.53 -42.87 95.22
CA VAL A 27 42.84 -42.23 95.44
C VAL A 27 43.59 -43.05 96.49
N ALA A 28 44.91 -43.21 96.34
CA ALA A 28 45.94 -43.08 97.41
C ALA A 28 47.11 -44.10 97.31
N LEU A 29 48.27 -43.50 97.02
CA LEU A 29 49.65 -43.71 97.48
C LEU A 29 49.89 -44.48 98.81
N VAL A 30 51.09 -45.08 98.94
CA VAL A 30 51.98 -45.30 100.14
C VAL A 30 52.92 -46.48 99.78
N MET A 31 54.22 -46.60 100.04
CA MET A 31 55.34 -45.91 100.72
C MET A 31 56.63 -46.70 100.32
N PHE A 32 57.81 -46.08 100.30
CA PHE A 32 58.99 -46.52 101.11
C PHE A 32 60.17 -45.54 100.96
N ALA A 33 61.09 -45.60 101.92
CA ALA A 33 61.92 -44.52 102.42
C ALA A 33 63.45 -44.72 102.26
N LEU A 34 64.18 -43.61 102.46
CA LEU A 34 65.55 -43.40 103.01
C LEU A 34 66.81 -43.72 102.15
N GLY A 35 67.75 -42.75 102.09
CA GLY A 35 69.20 -43.00 101.91
C GLY A 35 70.03 -41.88 101.24
N PHE A 36 70.92 -41.25 102.01
CA PHE A 36 71.87 -40.14 101.73
C PHE A 36 73.05 -40.44 100.75
N ILE A 37 73.53 -39.42 100.00
CA ILE A 37 74.92 -38.87 99.87
C ILE A 37 75.13 -38.17 98.50
N VAL A 38 75.75 -36.98 98.51
CA VAL A 38 76.13 -36.14 97.36
C VAL A 38 77.63 -36.32 97.05
N PHE A 39 77.99 -36.57 95.78
CA PHE A 39 79.21 -36.09 95.10
C PHE A 39 78.94 -36.00 93.57
N PRO A 40 79.62 -35.11 92.81
CA PRO A 40 79.21 -34.74 91.45
C PRO A 40 80.04 -35.47 90.37
N GLU A 41 79.38 -36.14 89.42
CA GLU A 41 79.94 -36.52 88.12
C GLU A 41 78.81 -36.66 87.09
N ALA A 42 79.11 -36.29 85.84
CA ALA A 42 78.12 -36.10 84.77
C ALA A 42 77.28 -37.36 84.49
N VAL A 43 75.95 -37.21 84.59
CA VAL A 43 74.99 -38.28 84.33
C VAL A 43 74.71 -38.35 82.82
N TYR A 44 75.27 -39.38 82.18
CA TYR A 44 74.67 -39.99 80.99
C TYR A 44 73.32 -40.60 81.38
N ALA A 45 72.30 -40.40 80.54
CA ALA A 45 70.93 -40.82 80.78
C ALA A 45 70.81 -42.32 81.17
N GLU A 46 70.37 -42.60 82.40
CA GLU A 46 69.96 -43.94 82.81
C GLU A 46 68.59 -44.30 82.21
N THR A 47 68.65 -45.30 81.33
CA THR A 47 67.71 -46.42 81.13
C THR A 47 66.22 -46.14 80.91
N CYS A 48 65.86 -46.17 79.63
CA CYS A 48 64.59 -46.70 79.13
C CYS A 48 64.42 -48.18 79.59
N LEU A 49 63.73 -48.41 80.72
CA LEU A 49 63.30 -49.74 81.15
C LEU A 49 61.85 -49.98 80.71
N LEU A 50 61.69 -50.50 79.49
CA LEU A 50 60.48 -51.22 79.07
C LEU A 50 60.92 -52.67 78.79
N ASP A 51 60.17 -53.62 79.33
CA ASP A 51 60.42 -55.07 79.47
C ASP A 51 60.60 -55.87 78.16
N SER A 52 61.28 -55.33 77.15
CA SER A 52 61.70 -56.06 75.94
C SER A 52 62.65 -55.19 75.09
N GLY A 53 63.97 -55.42 75.17
CA GLY A 53 64.95 -54.96 74.17
C GLY A 53 65.33 -53.47 74.17
N SER A 54 66.64 -53.19 74.08
CA SER A 54 67.19 -51.84 73.88
C SER A 54 66.94 -51.36 72.45
N GLY A 55 66.50 -50.12 72.28
CA GLY A 55 66.46 -49.45 70.98
C GLY A 55 67.87 -49.24 70.41
N SER A 56 67.97 -49.03 69.09
CA SER A 56 69.22 -48.75 68.37
C SER A 56 69.33 -47.28 68.00
N ALA A 57 70.33 -46.58 68.54
CA ALA A 57 70.61 -45.16 68.30
C ALA A 57 72.13 -44.98 68.00
N PRO A 58 72.63 -45.37 66.81
CA PRO A 58 74.06 -45.47 66.53
C PRO A 58 74.75 -44.16 66.15
N VAL A 59 74.01 -43.05 66.04
CA VAL A 59 74.48 -41.76 65.48
C VAL A 59 74.37 -40.63 66.51
N ALA A 60 75.13 -39.54 66.31
CA ALA A 60 75.20 -38.44 67.27
C ALA A 60 73.83 -37.79 67.56
N ASP A 61 73.62 -37.44 68.83
CA ASP A 61 72.42 -36.78 69.36
C ASP A 61 71.08 -37.51 69.09
N SER A 62 71.12 -38.82 68.82
CA SER A 62 69.92 -39.65 68.62
C SER A 62 69.43 -40.33 69.91
N PHE A 63 68.12 -40.61 70.00
CA PHE A 63 67.49 -41.28 71.14
C PHE A 63 66.54 -42.38 70.68
N ALA A 64 66.75 -43.62 71.11
CA ALA A 64 65.86 -44.75 70.83
C ALA A 64 65.44 -45.48 72.11
N CYS A 65 64.13 -45.68 72.32
CA CYS A 65 63.57 -46.31 73.51
C CYS A 65 62.42 -47.26 73.17
N GLY A 66 62.57 -48.56 73.46
CA GLY A 66 61.58 -49.62 73.19
C GLY A 66 62.13 -50.77 72.33
N ASN A 67 61.43 -51.92 72.35
CA ASN A 67 61.83 -53.11 71.60
C ASN A 67 61.95 -52.80 70.09
N ALA A 68 63.12 -53.05 69.50
CA ALA A 68 63.37 -52.81 68.08
C ALA A 68 63.07 -51.36 67.60
N ALA A 69 63.07 -50.38 68.52
CA ALA A 69 63.05 -48.97 68.12
C ALA A 69 64.37 -48.61 67.41
N SER A 70 64.31 -47.87 66.30
CA SER A 70 65.49 -47.45 65.52
C SER A 70 65.51 -45.94 65.35
N ALA A 71 66.56 -45.27 65.80
CA ALA A 71 66.85 -43.86 65.52
C ALA A 71 68.15 -43.80 64.72
N SER A 72 68.05 -43.95 63.38
CA SER A 72 69.21 -44.24 62.52
C SER A 72 69.86 -43.01 61.86
N ALA A 73 69.31 -41.81 62.10
CA ALA A 73 69.82 -40.55 61.55
C ALA A 73 70.14 -39.50 62.63
N SER A 74 70.97 -38.51 62.28
CA SER A 74 71.44 -37.48 63.22
C SER A 74 70.27 -36.77 63.91
N SER A 75 70.37 -36.58 65.23
CA SER A 75 69.36 -35.86 66.03
C SER A 75 67.94 -36.45 65.97
N SER A 76 67.77 -37.74 65.65
CA SER A 76 66.45 -38.39 65.57
C SER A 76 66.01 -39.03 66.89
N THR A 77 64.70 -39.12 67.12
CA THR A 77 64.08 -39.64 68.35
C THR A 77 63.06 -40.72 68.03
N ALA A 78 63.27 -41.97 68.48
CA ALA A 78 62.34 -43.09 68.31
C ALA A 78 61.88 -43.64 69.68
N VAL A 79 60.58 -43.65 69.97
CA VAL A 79 60.02 -44.12 71.25
C VAL A 79 58.82 -45.04 71.02
N GLY A 80 58.95 -46.32 71.33
CA GLY A 80 57.90 -47.33 71.17
C GLY A 80 58.41 -48.63 70.54
N ASN A 81 57.64 -49.71 70.67
CA ASN A 81 57.98 -51.00 70.06
C ASN A 81 57.91 -50.90 68.51
N HIS A 82 59.02 -51.21 67.83
CA HIS A 82 59.23 -51.02 66.39
C HIS A 82 59.01 -49.59 65.86
N ALA A 83 59.25 -48.56 66.69
CA ALA A 83 59.28 -47.17 66.20
C ALA A 83 60.55 -46.91 65.37
N ASP A 84 60.43 -46.31 64.19
CA ASP A 84 61.54 -46.06 63.26
C ASP A 84 61.67 -44.59 62.87
N ALA A 85 62.70 -43.91 63.37
CA ALA A 85 63.06 -42.53 63.06
C ALA A 85 64.33 -42.50 62.19
N ALA A 86 64.14 -42.71 60.88
CA ALA A 86 65.23 -42.85 59.90
C ALA A 86 65.68 -41.54 59.22
N GLY A 87 64.96 -40.43 59.43
CA GLY A 87 65.31 -39.12 58.90
C GLY A 87 66.12 -38.24 59.87
N ALA A 88 66.97 -37.35 59.35
CA ALA A 88 67.68 -36.39 60.19
C ALA A 88 66.69 -35.42 60.88
N TYR A 89 66.85 -35.20 62.19
CA TYR A 89 65.91 -34.44 63.03
C TYR A 89 64.48 -35.02 63.09
N SER A 90 64.28 -36.31 62.76
CA SER A 90 62.95 -36.92 62.78
C SER A 90 62.53 -37.44 64.16
N VAL A 91 61.23 -37.55 64.40
CA VAL A 91 60.64 -38.00 65.66
C VAL A 91 59.59 -39.07 65.37
N ALA A 92 59.75 -40.29 65.89
CA ALA A 92 58.76 -41.38 65.80
C ALA A 92 58.37 -41.82 67.22
N VAL A 93 57.09 -41.71 67.60
CA VAL A 93 56.59 -42.05 68.94
C VAL A 93 55.33 -42.91 68.83
N GLY A 94 55.39 -44.18 69.24
CA GLY A 94 54.28 -45.13 69.21
C GLY A 94 54.65 -46.49 68.61
N PHE A 95 53.83 -47.51 68.87
CA PHE A 95 54.00 -48.86 68.31
C PHE A 95 53.97 -48.81 66.77
N LEU A 96 55.01 -49.30 66.08
CA LEU A 96 55.13 -49.26 64.61
C LEU A 96 55.00 -47.85 63.99
N SER A 97 55.34 -46.80 64.73
CA SER A 97 55.42 -45.45 64.15
C SER A 97 56.66 -45.32 63.26
N SER A 98 56.56 -44.63 62.11
CA SER A 98 57.68 -44.44 61.18
C SER A 98 57.79 -42.97 60.76
N ALA A 99 58.99 -42.40 60.91
CA ALA A 99 59.37 -41.06 60.48
C ALA A 99 60.64 -41.14 59.62
N SER A 100 60.48 -41.38 58.31
CA SER A 100 61.55 -41.84 57.43
C SER A 100 62.33 -40.75 56.69
N GLN A 101 61.87 -39.50 56.74
CA GLN A 101 62.52 -38.35 56.06
C GLN A 101 62.93 -37.26 57.04
N SER A 102 63.77 -36.32 56.57
CA SER A 102 64.28 -35.23 57.40
C SER A 102 63.16 -34.35 57.96
N HIS A 103 63.26 -33.99 59.25
CA HIS A 103 62.26 -33.22 60.03
C HIS A 103 60.86 -33.86 60.11
N ALA A 104 60.70 -35.13 59.72
CA ALA A 104 59.43 -35.83 59.83
C ALA A 104 59.08 -36.12 61.29
N THR A 105 57.82 -35.93 61.68
CA THR A 105 57.32 -36.24 63.02
C THR A 105 56.13 -37.20 62.90
N ALA A 106 56.20 -38.38 63.50
CA ALA A 106 55.13 -39.37 63.57
C ALA A 106 54.82 -39.72 65.02
N VAL A 107 53.61 -39.41 65.49
CA VAL A 107 53.17 -39.67 66.87
C VAL A 107 51.84 -40.43 66.86
N GLY A 108 51.84 -41.66 67.36
CA GLY A 108 50.69 -42.55 67.39
C GLY A 108 51.04 -43.93 66.86
N ALA A 109 50.30 -44.96 67.30
CA ALA A 109 50.54 -46.32 66.81
C ALA A 109 50.24 -46.41 65.30
N THR A 110 51.14 -47.08 64.57
CA THR A 110 51.10 -47.26 63.11
C THR A 110 51.03 -45.95 62.30
N SER A 111 51.51 -44.83 62.86
CA SER A 111 51.60 -43.56 62.14
C SER A 111 52.78 -43.57 61.16
N ASN A 112 52.58 -43.01 59.95
CA ASN A 112 53.60 -43.00 58.89
C ASN A 112 53.87 -41.58 58.36
N ALA A 113 54.97 -40.96 58.77
CA ALA A 113 55.47 -39.69 58.25
C ALA A 113 56.65 -39.95 57.30
N SER A 114 56.35 -40.11 56.00
CA SER A 114 57.34 -40.47 54.97
C SER A 114 57.66 -39.36 53.96
N GLY A 115 57.10 -38.16 54.16
CA GLY A 115 57.51 -36.94 53.45
C GLY A 115 58.50 -36.09 54.27
N PRO A 116 59.41 -35.34 53.63
CA PRO A 116 60.26 -34.38 54.35
C PRO A 116 59.40 -33.26 54.97
N ASP A 117 59.76 -32.80 56.17
CA ASP A 117 59.00 -31.80 56.94
C ASP A 117 57.53 -32.18 57.21
N SER A 118 57.20 -33.48 57.19
CA SER A 118 55.83 -33.96 57.45
C SER A 118 55.55 -34.13 58.93
N THR A 119 54.32 -33.87 59.36
CA THR A 119 53.87 -34.09 60.75
C THR A 119 52.62 -34.96 60.78
N VAL A 120 52.65 -36.03 61.56
CA VAL A 120 51.58 -37.01 61.70
C VAL A 120 51.30 -37.22 63.17
N VAL A 121 50.04 -37.04 63.60
CA VAL A 121 49.60 -37.30 64.97
C VAL A 121 48.27 -38.04 64.96
N GLY A 122 48.29 -39.34 65.24
CA GLY A 122 47.09 -40.18 65.21
C GLY A 122 47.38 -41.67 65.06
N TYR A 123 46.39 -42.50 65.36
CA TYR A 123 46.45 -43.94 65.09
C TYR A 123 46.23 -44.20 63.59
N GLY A 124 47.14 -44.92 62.93
CA GLY A 124 47.01 -45.28 61.51
C GLY A 124 46.97 -44.10 60.54
N SER A 125 47.39 -42.90 60.96
CA SER A 125 47.46 -41.72 60.10
C SER A 125 48.74 -41.70 59.27
N GLU A 126 48.68 -41.05 58.12
CA GLU A 126 49.77 -41.06 57.14
C GLU A 126 49.97 -39.68 56.50
N ALA A 127 51.25 -39.32 56.33
CA ALA A 127 51.64 -38.17 55.52
C ALA A 127 52.89 -38.51 54.69
N THR A 128 52.74 -38.62 53.36
CA THR A 128 53.75 -39.21 52.47
C THR A 128 54.50 -38.21 51.60
N ALA A 129 54.00 -36.98 51.48
CA ALA A 129 54.59 -35.93 50.64
C ALA A 129 55.22 -34.81 51.47
N ALA A 130 56.02 -33.95 50.84
CA ALA A 130 56.74 -32.86 51.51
C ALA A 130 55.79 -31.84 52.17
N GLN A 131 56.16 -31.35 53.35
CA GLN A 131 55.46 -30.28 54.10
C GLN A 131 53.99 -30.60 54.41
N THR A 132 53.68 -31.86 54.71
CA THR A 132 52.32 -32.33 54.97
C THR A 132 52.00 -32.37 56.46
N SER A 133 50.72 -32.30 56.81
CA SER A 133 50.26 -32.40 58.19
C SER A 133 49.02 -33.28 58.29
N ALA A 134 49.06 -34.37 59.05
CA ALA A 134 47.94 -35.28 59.27
C ALA A 134 47.67 -35.43 60.78
N PHE A 135 46.51 -34.99 61.25
CA PHE A 135 46.11 -35.04 62.65
C PHE A 135 44.75 -35.76 62.80
N GLY A 136 44.71 -36.82 63.60
CA GLY A 136 43.52 -37.62 63.86
C GLY A 136 43.66 -39.06 63.37
N SER A 137 42.88 -39.98 63.97
CA SER A 137 42.91 -41.41 63.63
C SER A 137 42.56 -41.63 62.15
N TYR A 138 43.41 -42.34 61.40
CA TYR A 138 43.30 -42.59 59.96
C TYR A 138 43.26 -41.33 59.07
N SER A 139 43.78 -40.18 59.54
CA SER A 139 43.96 -39.01 58.68
C SER A 139 45.06 -39.26 57.63
N SER A 140 44.89 -38.77 56.41
CA SER A 140 45.77 -39.02 55.27
C SER A 140 46.10 -37.73 54.53
N ALA A 141 47.38 -37.33 54.51
CA ALA A 141 47.88 -36.15 53.79
C ALA A 141 48.98 -36.56 52.79
N THR A 142 48.61 -36.83 51.54
CA THR A 142 49.46 -37.57 50.58
C THR A 142 50.03 -36.73 49.44
N ALA A 143 49.71 -35.43 49.37
CA ALA A 143 50.23 -34.51 48.37
C ALA A 143 51.00 -33.34 49.00
N GLN A 144 51.88 -32.70 48.23
CA GLN A 144 52.75 -31.63 48.74
C GLN A 144 51.93 -30.50 49.39
N GLN A 145 52.35 -30.03 50.57
CA GLN A 145 51.68 -28.98 51.35
C GLN A 145 50.22 -29.30 51.76
N ALA A 146 49.81 -30.58 51.73
CA ALA A 146 48.47 -30.98 52.13
C ALA A 146 48.29 -31.05 53.66
N SER A 147 47.10 -30.71 54.13
CA SER A 147 46.74 -30.68 55.55
C SER A 147 45.44 -31.46 55.81
N ALA A 148 45.49 -32.56 56.55
CA ALA A 148 44.35 -33.37 56.94
C ALA A 148 44.17 -33.35 58.47
N PHE A 149 43.05 -32.82 58.95
CA PHE A 149 42.72 -32.68 60.37
C PHE A 149 41.34 -33.27 60.65
N GLY A 150 41.27 -34.39 61.37
CA GLY A 150 40.04 -35.09 61.73
C GLY A 150 40.13 -36.60 61.51
N ASN A 151 39.28 -37.37 62.19
CA ASN A 151 39.22 -38.82 62.00
C ASN A 151 38.85 -39.15 60.54
N SER A 152 39.66 -39.97 59.87
CA SER A 152 39.47 -40.35 58.46
C SER A 152 39.42 -39.16 57.48
N SER A 153 40.01 -38.01 57.83
CA SER A 153 40.17 -36.88 56.90
C SER A 153 41.21 -37.21 55.83
N THR A 154 40.97 -36.78 54.59
CA THR A 154 41.85 -37.07 53.44
C THR A 154 42.17 -35.78 52.69
N ALA A 155 43.44 -35.41 52.61
CA ALA A 155 43.95 -34.30 51.81
C ALA A 155 44.98 -34.84 50.81
N SER A 156 44.56 -35.08 49.56
CA SER A 156 45.37 -35.71 48.51
C SER A 156 45.61 -34.83 47.29
N GLY A 157 45.08 -33.60 47.28
CA GLY A 157 45.45 -32.56 46.32
C GLY A 157 46.68 -31.77 46.78
N THR A 158 47.49 -31.28 45.85
CA THR A 158 48.62 -30.38 46.18
C THR A 158 48.07 -29.10 46.81
N GLN A 159 48.60 -28.64 47.95
CA GLN A 159 48.09 -27.51 48.74
C GLN A 159 46.65 -27.66 49.26
N SER A 160 46.12 -28.89 49.29
CA SER A 160 44.75 -29.14 49.76
C SER A 160 44.63 -29.12 51.28
N SER A 161 43.45 -28.79 51.80
CA SER A 161 43.16 -28.77 53.24
C SER A 161 41.82 -29.45 53.53
N ALA A 162 41.85 -30.54 54.31
CA ALA A 162 40.68 -31.25 54.80
C ALA A 162 40.58 -31.10 56.33
N PHE A 163 39.53 -30.44 56.83
CA PHE A 163 39.29 -30.20 58.24
C PHE A 163 37.89 -30.70 58.66
N GLY A 164 37.83 -31.79 59.43
CA GLY A 164 36.60 -32.43 59.89
C GLY A 164 36.63 -33.94 59.70
N ALA A 165 35.86 -34.68 60.49
CA ALA A 165 35.79 -36.13 60.36
C ALA A 165 35.23 -36.53 58.98
N SER A 166 35.92 -37.45 58.30
CA SER A 166 35.63 -37.90 56.93
C SER A 166 35.64 -36.79 55.87
N SER A 167 36.23 -35.62 56.14
CA SER A 167 36.39 -34.57 55.13
C SER A 167 37.40 -35.00 54.06
N THR A 168 37.16 -34.64 52.80
CA THR A 168 37.97 -35.05 51.65
C THR A 168 38.30 -33.84 50.77
N ALA A 169 39.57 -33.53 50.61
CA ALA A 169 40.09 -32.49 49.73
C ALA A 169 41.08 -33.12 48.73
N THR A 170 40.60 -33.47 47.53
CA THR A 170 41.41 -34.18 46.51
C THR A 170 41.84 -33.29 45.35
N GLY A 171 41.21 -32.13 45.18
CA GLY A 171 41.59 -31.16 44.14
C GLY A 171 42.81 -30.33 44.52
N VAL A 172 43.52 -29.79 43.53
CA VAL A 172 44.66 -28.88 43.76
C VAL A 172 44.16 -27.61 44.45
N ALA A 173 44.83 -27.17 45.52
CA ALA A 173 44.46 -26.02 46.34
C ALA A 173 43.00 -26.05 46.85
N SER A 174 42.40 -27.24 46.98
CA SER A 174 41.01 -27.38 47.44
C SER A 174 40.90 -27.37 48.96
N VAL A 175 39.74 -26.94 49.46
CA VAL A 175 39.47 -26.79 50.90
C VAL A 175 38.16 -27.47 51.25
N ALA A 176 38.20 -28.50 52.10
CA ALA A 176 37.03 -29.19 52.63
C ALA A 176 36.94 -29.00 54.15
N VAL A 177 35.89 -28.35 54.65
CA VAL A 177 35.69 -28.06 56.08
C VAL A 177 34.32 -28.55 56.53
N GLY A 178 34.26 -29.49 57.47
CA GLY A 178 33.03 -30.04 58.04
C GLY A 178 32.98 -31.58 57.98
N TYR A 179 32.01 -32.17 58.69
CA TYR A 179 31.79 -33.62 58.64
C TYR A 179 31.40 -34.06 57.23
N ALA A 180 32.17 -34.96 56.63
CA ALA A 180 31.97 -35.48 55.28
C ALA A 180 31.89 -34.41 54.18
N ALA A 181 32.53 -33.24 54.36
CA ALA A 181 32.69 -32.24 53.30
C ALA A 181 33.62 -32.78 52.21
N SER A 182 33.31 -32.56 50.94
CA SER A 182 34.07 -33.07 49.79
C SER A 182 34.40 -31.95 48.80
N ALA A 183 35.68 -31.61 48.67
CA ALA A 183 36.21 -30.65 47.70
C ALA A 183 37.13 -31.38 46.71
N SER A 184 36.55 -31.95 45.65
CA SER A 184 37.28 -32.77 44.68
C SER A 184 37.74 -32.03 43.42
N GLY A 185 37.18 -30.85 43.15
CA GLY A 185 37.63 -30.00 42.05
C GLY A 185 38.85 -29.14 42.42
N ASP A 186 39.63 -28.75 41.43
CA ASP A 186 40.76 -27.82 41.62
C ASP A 186 40.25 -26.44 42.05
N TYR A 187 40.89 -25.82 43.04
CA TYR A 187 40.48 -24.57 43.69
C TYR A 187 39.07 -24.60 44.32
N ALA A 188 38.50 -25.79 44.48
CA ALA A 188 37.15 -25.95 45.03
C ALA A 188 37.13 -25.75 46.55
N ILE A 189 36.02 -25.20 47.05
CA ILE A 189 35.80 -24.97 48.49
C ILE A 189 34.47 -25.61 48.88
N ALA A 190 34.52 -26.61 49.77
CA ALA A 190 33.36 -27.23 50.39
C ALA A 190 33.36 -26.92 51.89
N PHE A 191 32.42 -26.12 52.36
CA PHE A 191 32.31 -25.71 53.76
C PHE A 191 30.92 -26.05 54.32
N GLY A 192 30.85 -27.01 55.22
CA GLY A 192 29.61 -27.47 55.87
C GLY A 192 29.48 -28.99 55.85
N ARG A 193 28.58 -29.51 56.69
CA ARG A 193 28.31 -30.95 56.79
C ARG A 193 27.81 -31.48 55.44
N GLN A 194 28.49 -32.47 54.86
CA GLN A 194 28.15 -33.07 53.56
C GLN A 194 28.09 -32.08 52.39
N SER A 195 28.81 -30.95 52.48
CA SER A 195 28.96 -30.04 51.33
C SER A 195 29.81 -30.69 50.24
N GLN A 196 29.47 -30.47 48.97
CA GLN A 196 30.12 -31.08 47.82
C GLN A 196 30.50 -30.01 46.78
N ALA A 197 31.79 -29.82 46.55
CA ALA A 197 32.33 -28.95 45.51
C ALA A 197 33.20 -29.80 44.57
N THR A 198 32.62 -30.29 43.47
CA THR A 198 33.22 -31.42 42.71
C THR A 198 34.00 -31.01 41.46
N MET A 199 33.81 -29.77 40.99
CA MET A 199 34.42 -29.24 39.76
C MET A 199 35.32 -28.04 40.04
N GLN A 200 36.10 -27.63 39.03
CA GLN A 200 37.04 -26.51 39.14
C GLN A 200 36.36 -25.23 39.64
N SER A 201 37.00 -24.54 40.58
CA SER A 201 36.54 -23.28 41.18
C SER A 201 35.13 -23.33 41.81
N ALA A 202 34.61 -24.52 42.08
CA ALA A 202 33.28 -24.68 42.67
C ALA A 202 33.27 -24.26 44.15
N LEU A 203 32.23 -23.55 44.58
CA LEU A 203 32.06 -23.06 45.94
C LEU A 203 30.76 -23.60 46.55
N ALA A 204 30.85 -24.58 47.45
CA ALA A 204 29.72 -25.11 48.19
C ALA A 204 29.83 -24.71 49.67
N ILE A 205 28.93 -23.85 50.16
CA ILE A 205 28.88 -23.43 51.56
C ILE A 205 27.48 -23.68 52.12
N GLY A 206 27.36 -24.58 53.10
CA GLY A 206 26.10 -24.95 53.73
C GLY A 206 26.02 -26.45 54.02
N GLN A 207 25.01 -26.86 54.78
CA GLN A 207 24.77 -28.29 54.96
C GLN A 207 24.19 -28.88 53.66
N SER A 208 24.79 -29.95 53.16
CA SER A 208 24.39 -30.58 51.90
C SER A 208 24.31 -29.61 50.70
N ALA A 209 25.10 -28.53 50.70
CA ALA A 209 25.24 -27.66 49.55
C ALA A 209 26.03 -28.38 48.45
N GLU A 210 25.58 -28.31 47.21
CA GLU A 210 26.15 -29.03 46.07
C GLU A 210 26.50 -28.04 44.94
N ALA A 211 27.79 -27.79 44.77
CA ALA A 211 28.35 -27.05 43.65
C ALA A 211 29.08 -28.04 42.73
N THR A 212 28.35 -28.62 41.78
CA THR A 212 28.85 -29.70 40.91
C THR A 212 29.16 -29.25 39.48
N GLY A 213 28.95 -27.98 39.17
CA GLY A 213 29.41 -27.34 37.93
C GLY A 213 30.75 -26.59 38.07
N ALA A 214 31.48 -26.39 36.98
CA ALA A 214 32.70 -25.56 36.98
C ALA A 214 32.34 -24.06 37.22
N ASP A 215 33.11 -23.36 38.04
CA ASP A 215 32.87 -21.97 38.46
C ASP A 215 31.48 -21.75 39.09
N SER A 216 30.88 -22.82 39.64
CA SER A 216 29.54 -22.77 40.26
C SER A 216 29.60 -22.35 41.73
N VAL A 217 28.51 -21.75 42.22
CA VAL A 217 28.38 -21.28 43.61
C VAL A 217 27.08 -21.80 44.20
N ALA A 218 27.15 -22.62 45.24
CA ALA A 218 26.02 -23.07 46.04
C ALA A 218 26.20 -22.59 47.50
N LEU A 219 25.42 -21.59 47.91
CA LEU A 219 25.47 -20.98 49.25
C LEU A 219 24.14 -21.12 49.97
N GLY A 220 24.03 -22.05 50.91
CA GLY A 220 22.82 -22.32 51.70
C GLY A 220 22.63 -23.81 51.98
N SER A 221 21.78 -24.15 52.96
CA SER A 221 21.40 -25.56 53.19
C SER A 221 20.68 -26.11 51.97
N ASP A 222 21.15 -27.24 51.43
CA ASP A 222 20.57 -27.92 50.27
C ASP A 222 20.52 -27.04 48.99
N ALA A 223 21.39 -26.02 48.90
CA ALA A 223 21.55 -25.25 47.67
C ALA A 223 22.23 -26.11 46.59
N LEU A 224 21.74 -26.04 45.35
CA LEU A 224 22.23 -26.84 44.23
C LEU A 224 22.62 -25.94 43.05
N ALA A 225 23.87 -26.03 42.63
CA ALA A 225 24.42 -25.39 41.44
C ALA A 225 25.16 -26.47 40.61
N ASP A 226 24.49 -27.08 39.64
CA ASP A 226 24.94 -28.34 39.04
C ASP A 226 25.59 -28.22 37.65
N ASN A 227 25.68 -27.00 37.12
CA ASN A 227 26.22 -26.71 35.80
C ASN A 227 27.20 -25.53 35.83
N SER A 228 27.95 -25.36 34.74
CA SER A 228 29.02 -24.35 34.68
C SER A 228 28.46 -22.93 34.80
N GLY A 229 29.02 -22.14 35.73
CA GLY A 229 28.59 -20.78 36.03
C GLY A 229 27.25 -20.67 36.76
N ALA A 230 26.65 -21.78 37.21
CA ALA A 230 25.42 -21.76 38.01
C ALA A 230 25.65 -21.11 39.38
N ILE A 231 24.74 -20.22 39.80
CA ILE A 231 24.81 -19.55 41.10
C ILE A 231 23.50 -19.79 41.85
N ALA A 232 23.54 -20.58 42.93
CA ALA A 232 22.44 -20.83 43.84
C ALA A 232 22.76 -20.26 45.23
N ILE A 233 22.03 -19.23 45.66
CA ILE A 233 22.21 -18.56 46.95
C ILE A 233 20.89 -18.57 47.72
N GLY A 234 20.82 -19.30 48.83
CA GLY A 234 19.66 -19.46 49.68
C GLY A 234 19.38 -20.93 50.01
N SER A 235 18.67 -21.19 51.10
CA SER A 235 18.29 -22.56 51.45
C SER A 235 17.38 -23.16 50.37
N SER A 236 17.76 -24.33 49.87
CA SER A 236 17.11 -25.05 48.78
C SER A 236 16.99 -24.26 47.47
N ALA A 237 17.85 -23.25 47.25
CA ALA A 237 17.95 -22.57 45.97
C ALA A 237 18.55 -23.53 44.92
N GLN A 238 18.01 -23.55 43.72
CA GLN A 238 18.46 -24.44 42.65
C GLN A 238 18.72 -23.65 41.38
N ALA A 239 19.95 -23.72 40.89
CA ALA A 239 20.38 -23.15 39.63
C ALA A 239 20.91 -24.26 38.73
N HIS A 240 20.28 -24.40 37.56
CA HIS A 240 20.73 -25.30 36.49
C HIS A 240 21.31 -24.49 35.34
N LEU A 241 22.09 -25.16 34.48
CA LEU A 241 22.79 -24.53 33.35
C LEU A 241 23.63 -23.31 33.79
N ALA A 242 23.64 -22.21 33.03
CA ALA A 242 24.23 -20.93 33.44
C ALA A 242 23.25 -20.04 34.24
N GLY A 243 22.39 -20.65 35.07
CA GLY A 243 21.32 -19.97 35.80
C GLY A 243 21.78 -19.30 37.10
N THR A 244 21.05 -18.28 37.54
CA THR A 244 21.26 -17.59 38.83
C THR A 244 19.99 -17.61 39.67
N ALA A 245 19.98 -18.39 40.76
CA ALA A 245 18.90 -18.48 41.73
C ALA A 245 19.32 -17.85 43.07
N VAL A 246 18.66 -16.77 43.49
CA VAL A 246 18.93 -16.07 44.75
C VAL A 246 17.66 -15.94 45.58
N GLY A 247 17.57 -16.68 46.69
CA GLY A 247 16.45 -16.70 47.60
C GLY A 247 16.13 -18.12 48.07
N ARG A 248 15.49 -18.24 49.24
CA ARG A 248 15.02 -19.55 49.73
C ARG A 248 14.06 -20.16 48.72
N THR A 249 14.33 -21.40 48.30
CA THR A 249 13.58 -22.16 47.28
C THR A 249 13.44 -21.43 45.94
N ALA A 250 14.40 -20.58 45.56
CA ALA A 250 14.43 -19.99 44.22
C ALA A 250 14.87 -21.02 43.17
N HIS A 251 14.30 -20.96 41.97
CA HIS A 251 14.54 -21.92 40.89
C HIS A 251 14.91 -21.21 39.59
N ALA A 252 16.17 -21.32 39.17
CA ALA A 252 16.65 -20.90 37.86
C ALA A 252 16.91 -22.14 37.00
N TYR A 253 15.89 -22.57 36.24
CA TYR A 253 15.91 -23.83 35.48
C TYR A 253 16.15 -23.65 33.98
N GLY A 254 15.95 -22.45 33.45
CA GLY A 254 16.24 -22.14 32.06
C GLY A 254 17.71 -21.80 31.86
N ASP A 255 18.23 -22.04 30.65
CA ASP A 255 19.58 -21.61 30.29
C ASP A 255 19.69 -20.08 30.37
N TYR A 256 20.76 -19.57 30.99
CA TYR A 256 20.95 -18.14 31.31
C TYR A 256 19.76 -17.49 32.06
N SER A 257 18.97 -18.26 32.82
CA SER A 257 17.83 -17.71 33.55
C SER A 257 18.24 -17.10 34.89
N THR A 258 17.47 -16.11 35.37
CA THR A 258 17.72 -15.44 36.65
C THR A 258 16.45 -15.42 37.50
N ALA A 259 16.50 -16.04 38.68
CA ALA A 259 15.41 -16.07 39.65
C ALA A 259 15.88 -15.43 40.98
N VAL A 260 15.33 -14.27 41.33
CA VAL A 260 15.70 -13.52 42.55
C VAL A 260 14.46 -13.27 43.41
N GLY A 261 14.39 -13.90 44.58
CA GLY A 261 13.29 -13.80 45.52
C GLY A 261 12.91 -15.17 46.08
N GLN A 262 12.24 -15.19 47.23
CA GLN A 262 11.76 -16.43 47.82
C GLN A 262 10.74 -17.08 46.88
N ALA A 263 10.97 -18.36 46.54
CA ALA A 263 10.15 -19.11 45.57
C ALA A 263 10.00 -18.44 44.19
N ALA A 264 10.92 -17.55 43.79
CA ALA A 264 10.97 -17.07 42.42
C ALA A 264 11.36 -18.22 41.47
N ALA A 265 10.75 -18.28 40.29
CA ALA A 265 10.98 -19.34 39.31
C ALA A 265 11.20 -18.76 37.90
N ALA A 266 12.39 -18.95 37.35
CA ALA A 266 12.76 -18.60 35.99
C ALA A 266 13.05 -19.88 35.20
N THR A 267 12.02 -20.43 34.56
CA THR A 267 12.06 -21.76 33.92
C THR A 267 12.30 -21.70 32.41
N GLY A 268 12.08 -20.56 31.78
CA GLY A 268 12.37 -20.38 30.36
C GLY A 268 13.83 -20.00 30.09
N GLN A 269 14.33 -20.31 28.89
CA GLN A 269 15.66 -19.87 28.45
C GLN A 269 15.71 -18.32 28.40
N GLY A 270 16.76 -17.72 28.98
CA GLY A 270 16.92 -16.27 29.10
C GLY A 270 15.83 -15.57 29.94
N SER A 271 15.06 -16.33 30.72
CA SER A 271 13.96 -15.77 31.52
C SER A 271 14.44 -15.11 32.81
N SER A 272 13.70 -14.12 33.29
CA SER A 272 14.05 -13.33 34.47
C SER A 272 12.85 -13.19 35.41
N ALA A 273 12.94 -13.75 36.62
CA ALA A 273 11.91 -13.69 37.65
C ALA A 273 12.46 -12.98 38.90
N TYR A 274 11.92 -11.80 39.23
CA TYR A 274 12.32 -11.00 40.38
C TYR A 274 11.11 -10.74 41.30
N GLY A 275 11.18 -11.17 42.56
CA GLY A 275 10.16 -10.98 43.58
C GLY A 275 9.62 -12.29 44.19
N TYR A 276 8.93 -12.18 45.32
CA TYR A 276 8.31 -13.32 46.01
C TYR A 276 7.33 -14.06 45.09
N THR A 277 7.54 -15.37 44.91
CA THR A 277 6.74 -16.24 44.04
C THR A 277 6.53 -15.70 42.61
N SER A 278 7.47 -14.91 42.09
CA SER A 278 7.45 -14.46 40.70
C SER A 278 7.76 -15.64 39.77
N VAL A 279 7.13 -15.68 38.59
CA VAL A 279 7.29 -16.78 37.63
C VAL A 279 7.52 -16.23 36.23
N ALA A 280 8.69 -16.50 35.67
CA ALA A 280 9.00 -16.30 34.26
C ALA A 280 9.06 -17.69 33.60
N GLY A 281 7.90 -18.11 33.08
CA GLY A 281 7.63 -19.51 32.73
C GLY A 281 8.09 -19.95 31.34
N ALA A 282 8.39 -18.99 30.45
CA ALA A 282 8.64 -19.24 29.03
C ALA A 282 9.93 -18.52 28.54
N THR A 283 10.39 -18.87 27.34
CA THR A 283 11.60 -18.29 26.73
C THR A 283 11.51 -16.76 26.66
N ALA A 284 12.58 -16.09 27.08
CA ALA A 284 12.71 -14.63 27.15
C ALA A 284 11.61 -13.93 27.98
N ALA A 285 10.90 -14.67 28.85
CA ALA A 285 9.89 -14.08 29.71
C ALA A 285 10.51 -13.29 30.87
N SER A 286 9.87 -12.19 31.24
CA SER A 286 10.32 -11.27 32.29
C SER A 286 9.21 -11.02 33.29
N ALA A 287 9.37 -11.45 34.54
CA ALA A 287 8.41 -11.25 35.62
C ALA A 287 9.05 -10.49 36.78
N PHE A 288 8.59 -9.26 37.05
CA PHE A 288 9.08 -8.43 38.15
C PHE A 288 7.93 -8.03 39.07
N GLY A 289 8.01 -8.41 40.34
CA GLY A 289 7.00 -8.14 41.37
C GLY A 289 6.53 -9.39 42.09
N TRP A 290 5.90 -9.22 43.26
CA TRP A 290 5.32 -10.33 44.00
C TRP A 290 4.19 -10.97 43.20
N ASN A 291 4.32 -12.28 42.92
CA ASN A 291 3.37 -13.06 42.14
C ASN A 291 3.16 -12.50 40.72
N ALA A 292 4.15 -11.79 40.18
CA ALA A 292 4.19 -11.46 38.75
C ALA A 292 4.39 -12.75 37.95
N ARG A 293 3.58 -12.97 36.91
CA ARG A 293 3.61 -14.18 36.09
C ARG A 293 3.71 -13.83 34.61
N ALA A 294 4.82 -14.18 33.99
CA ALA A 294 5.07 -14.05 32.56
C ALA A 294 5.18 -15.46 31.96
N ASN A 295 4.06 -16.02 31.49
CA ASN A 295 3.98 -17.43 31.08
C ASN A 295 4.07 -17.65 29.55
N ALA A 296 4.20 -16.60 28.76
CA ALA A 296 4.30 -16.67 27.30
C ALA A 296 5.70 -16.29 26.81
N VAL A 297 6.05 -16.74 25.60
CA VAL A 297 7.31 -16.37 24.94
C VAL A 297 7.38 -14.86 24.74
N ASP A 298 8.53 -14.25 25.00
CA ASP A 298 8.78 -12.80 24.91
C ASP A 298 7.83 -11.94 25.78
N SER A 299 7.24 -12.52 26.83
CA SER A 299 6.27 -11.80 27.67
C SER A 299 6.91 -11.02 28.81
N THR A 300 6.24 -9.94 29.22
CA THR A 300 6.70 -9.08 30.33
C THR A 300 5.55 -8.83 31.32
N ALA A 301 5.75 -9.17 32.59
CA ALA A 301 4.82 -8.94 33.70
C ALA A 301 5.49 -8.07 34.77
N LEU A 302 5.00 -6.85 34.98
CA LEU A 302 5.61 -5.84 35.87
C LEU A 302 4.58 -5.35 36.92
N GLY A 303 4.74 -5.76 38.18
CA GLY A 303 3.93 -5.33 39.31
C GLY A 303 3.32 -6.48 40.10
N PHE A 304 2.71 -6.17 41.25
CA PHE A 304 2.05 -7.14 42.11
C PHE A 304 0.93 -7.87 41.36
N ASN A 305 0.97 -9.21 41.38
CA ASN A 305 -0.09 -10.06 40.84
C ASN A 305 -0.41 -9.79 39.36
N THR A 306 0.58 -9.35 38.58
CA THR A 306 0.46 -9.25 37.12
C THR A 306 0.43 -10.64 36.49
N ASN A 307 -0.31 -10.80 35.41
CA ASN A 307 -0.42 -12.08 34.71
C ASN A 307 -0.45 -11.89 33.20
N VAL A 308 0.60 -12.36 32.53
CA VAL A 308 0.58 -12.63 31.10
C VAL A 308 0.32 -14.13 30.91
N SER A 309 -0.84 -14.44 30.33
CA SER A 309 -1.28 -15.80 30.04
C SER A 309 -0.30 -16.50 29.10
N ALA A 310 -0.18 -17.83 29.19
CA ALA A 310 0.67 -18.63 28.31
C ALA A 310 0.33 -18.49 26.81
N ALA A 311 -0.91 -18.10 26.48
CA ALA A 311 -1.33 -17.86 25.10
C ALA A 311 -0.95 -16.46 24.57
N ALA A 312 -0.53 -15.53 25.43
CA ALA A 312 -0.28 -14.14 25.07
C ALA A 312 1.19 -13.92 24.66
N ILE A 313 1.60 -14.48 23.52
CA ILE A 313 2.96 -14.34 22.96
C ILE A 313 3.28 -12.86 22.77
N SER A 314 4.46 -12.43 23.20
CA SER A 314 4.88 -11.01 23.23
C SER A 314 3.92 -10.09 24.00
N GLY A 315 3.17 -10.66 24.95
CA GLY A 315 2.22 -9.93 25.79
C GLY A 315 2.92 -9.17 26.92
N VAL A 316 2.43 -7.98 27.23
CA VAL A 316 2.97 -7.11 28.27
C VAL A 316 1.87 -6.74 29.26
N ALA A 317 2.11 -6.94 30.56
CA ALA A 317 1.20 -6.53 31.64
C ALA A 317 1.95 -5.65 32.65
N ILE A 318 1.50 -4.42 32.85
CA ILE A 318 2.16 -3.43 33.71
C ILE A 318 1.15 -2.82 34.68
N GLY A 319 1.42 -2.97 35.98
CA GLY A 319 0.59 -2.45 37.07
C GLY A 319 -0.14 -3.54 37.85
N GLU A 320 -0.50 -3.24 39.10
CA GLU A 320 -1.11 -4.21 40.02
C GLU A 320 -2.31 -4.94 39.39
N GLY A 321 -2.26 -6.27 39.32
CA GLY A 321 -3.36 -7.07 38.78
C GLY A 321 -3.62 -6.91 37.28
N ALA A 322 -2.72 -6.27 36.51
CA ALA A 322 -2.86 -6.18 35.05
C ALA A 322 -2.79 -7.57 34.41
N GLN A 323 -3.66 -7.81 33.42
CA GLN A 323 -3.80 -9.10 32.76
C GLN A 323 -3.72 -8.97 31.25
N THR A 324 -2.84 -9.76 30.64
CA THR A 324 -2.72 -9.84 29.19
C THR A 324 -2.98 -11.27 28.76
N THR A 325 -4.04 -11.46 27.95
CA THR A 325 -4.51 -12.78 27.51
C THR A 325 -4.46 -12.97 26.00
N ALA A 326 -4.15 -11.91 25.24
CA ALA A 326 -3.98 -11.96 23.79
C ALA A 326 -2.54 -11.63 23.36
N SER A 327 -2.12 -12.19 22.23
CA SER A 327 -0.76 -11.99 21.69
C SER A 327 -0.53 -10.55 21.22
N ASN A 328 0.71 -10.09 21.34
CA ASN A 328 1.15 -8.74 20.96
C ASN A 328 0.25 -7.64 21.56
N ALA A 329 -0.22 -7.84 22.79
CA ALA A 329 -1.11 -6.91 23.48
C ALA A 329 -0.46 -6.37 24.76
N VAL A 330 -0.83 -5.15 25.15
CA VAL A 330 -0.27 -4.45 26.31
C VAL A 330 -1.40 -4.06 27.25
N ALA A 331 -1.44 -4.61 28.46
CA ALA A 331 -2.27 -4.14 29.55
C ALA A 331 -1.49 -3.12 30.38
N LEU A 332 -1.87 -1.84 30.30
CA LEU A 332 -1.17 -0.73 30.96
C LEU A 332 -2.04 -0.14 32.07
N GLY A 333 -1.58 -0.26 33.32
CA GLY A 333 -2.25 0.24 34.52
C GLY A 333 -2.86 -0.87 35.39
N SER A 334 -3.15 -0.54 36.65
CA SER A 334 -3.72 -1.50 37.61
C SER A 334 -5.03 -2.09 37.08
N LYS A 335 -5.14 -3.43 37.12
CA LYS A 335 -6.31 -4.20 36.68
C LYS A 335 -6.73 -3.93 35.23
N SER A 336 -5.83 -3.39 34.40
CA SER A 336 -6.07 -3.31 32.96
C SER A 336 -6.09 -4.72 32.37
N VAL A 337 -6.97 -4.94 31.40
CA VAL A 337 -7.15 -6.23 30.74
C VAL A 337 -6.96 -6.04 29.24
N ALA A 338 -5.96 -6.71 28.68
CA ALA A 338 -5.67 -6.75 27.25
C ALA A 338 -6.01 -8.14 26.70
N ASN A 339 -7.24 -8.29 26.21
CA ASN A 339 -7.81 -9.54 25.69
C ASN A 339 -8.04 -9.55 24.17
N VAL A 340 -7.54 -8.53 23.46
CA VAL A 340 -7.58 -8.42 22.00
C VAL A 340 -6.15 -8.30 21.48
N ALA A 341 -5.79 -9.09 20.47
CA ALA A 341 -4.43 -9.10 19.93
C ALA A 341 -4.09 -7.77 19.24
N ASN A 342 -2.82 -7.38 19.25
CA ASN A 342 -2.32 -6.13 18.64
C ASN A 342 -2.98 -4.85 19.22
N THR A 343 -3.21 -4.82 20.53
CA THR A 343 -3.83 -3.65 21.19
C THR A 343 -3.08 -3.20 22.43
N ILE A 344 -3.24 -1.92 22.77
CA ILE A 344 -2.86 -1.38 24.08
C ILE A 344 -4.17 -1.07 24.83
N SER A 345 -4.40 -1.78 25.93
CA SER A 345 -5.51 -1.54 26.83
C SER A 345 -5.06 -0.77 28.06
N VAL A 346 -5.65 0.40 28.27
CA VAL A 346 -5.38 1.24 29.46
C VAL A 346 -6.40 1.03 30.58
N GLY A 347 -7.26 0.02 30.49
CA GLY A 347 -8.31 -0.24 31.45
C GLY A 347 -8.93 -1.64 31.31
N SER A 348 -10.07 -1.82 31.94
CA SER A 348 -10.94 -2.98 31.72
C SER A 348 -12.32 -2.49 31.29
N ALA A 349 -13.16 -3.36 30.73
CA ALA A 349 -14.54 -3.01 30.40
C ALA A 349 -15.26 -2.39 31.62
N GLY A 350 -15.85 -1.21 31.43
CA GLY A 350 -16.52 -0.42 32.47
C GLY A 350 -15.60 0.31 33.45
N LYS A 351 -14.27 0.24 33.25
CA LYS A 351 -13.23 0.94 34.02
C LYS A 351 -12.13 1.48 33.10
N GLU A 352 -12.55 2.07 31.99
CA GLU A 352 -11.68 2.69 30.99
C GLU A 352 -10.97 3.92 31.58
N ARG A 353 -9.74 4.19 31.12
CA ARG A 353 -8.96 5.34 31.55
C ARG A 353 -8.81 6.37 30.44
N ARG A 354 -8.76 7.64 30.83
CA ARG A 354 -8.42 8.73 29.92
C ARG A 354 -6.93 8.69 29.60
N ILE A 355 -6.59 8.85 28.33
CA ILE A 355 -5.23 9.13 27.88
C ILE A 355 -5.12 10.65 27.71
N VAL A 356 -4.24 11.28 28.50
CA VAL A 356 -4.05 12.75 28.52
C VAL A 356 -2.67 13.09 27.97
N ASN A 357 -2.47 14.36 27.57
CA ASN A 357 -1.23 14.86 26.97
C ASN A 357 -0.86 14.19 25.63
N VAL A 358 -1.87 13.83 24.83
CA VAL A 358 -1.69 13.30 23.48
C VAL A 358 -1.55 14.46 22.49
N ALA A 359 -0.39 14.57 21.84
CA ALA A 359 -0.18 15.54 20.76
C ALA A 359 -1.18 15.30 19.61
N ALA A 360 -1.39 16.31 18.75
CA ALA A 360 -2.27 16.15 17.60
C ALA A 360 -1.66 15.13 16.62
N GLY A 361 -2.41 14.08 16.29
CA GLY A 361 -2.00 13.11 15.28
C GLY A 361 -1.95 13.73 13.88
N THR A 362 -1.19 13.15 12.98
CA THR A 362 -1.20 13.56 11.58
C THR A 362 -2.52 13.14 10.94
N LEU A 363 -3.22 14.04 10.24
CA LEU A 363 -4.41 13.67 9.46
C LEU A 363 -4.02 13.44 8.00
N SER A 364 -4.00 12.18 7.57
CA SER A 364 -3.83 11.77 6.18
C SER A 364 -4.60 10.48 5.92
N SER A 365 -4.76 10.09 4.65
CA SER A 365 -5.47 8.85 4.29
C SER A 365 -4.75 7.56 4.73
N THR A 366 -3.47 7.64 5.12
CA THR A 366 -2.66 6.50 5.56
C THR A 366 -2.23 6.62 7.02
N SER A 367 -2.75 7.62 7.76
CA SER A 367 -2.33 7.86 9.14
C SER A 367 -2.83 6.76 10.09
N THR A 368 -1.96 6.37 11.01
CA THR A 368 -2.25 5.46 12.13
C THR A 368 -2.11 6.15 13.48
N ASP A 369 -2.00 7.48 13.49
CA ASP A 369 -1.83 8.27 14.71
C ASP A 369 -3.14 8.32 15.52
N VAL A 370 -3.01 8.44 16.85
CA VAL A 370 -4.16 8.71 17.73
C VAL A 370 -4.67 10.13 17.47
N VAL A 371 -5.97 10.27 17.22
CA VAL A 371 -6.64 11.57 17.12
C VAL A 371 -7.04 12.05 18.51
N ASN A 372 -6.61 13.26 18.87
CA ASN A 372 -6.94 13.86 20.17
C ASN A 372 -8.22 14.72 20.11
N GLY A 373 -8.70 15.15 21.29
CA GLY A 373 -9.93 15.96 21.40
C GLY A 373 -9.89 17.30 20.67
N GLY A 374 -8.73 17.96 20.56
CA GLY A 374 -8.60 19.24 19.85
C GLY A 374 -8.79 19.12 18.34
N GLN A 375 -8.33 18.01 17.75
CA GLN A 375 -8.53 17.70 16.34
C GLN A 375 -10.00 17.39 16.04
N LEU A 376 -10.64 16.57 16.88
CA LEU A 376 -12.08 16.27 16.75
C LEU A 376 -12.92 17.53 16.94
N TYR A 377 -12.58 18.39 17.91
CA TYR A 377 -13.23 19.67 18.11
C TYR A 377 -13.10 20.59 16.89
N THR A 378 -11.92 20.64 16.26
CA THR A 378 -11.70 21.39 15.01
C THR A 378 -12.54 20.84 13.85
N ALA A 379 -12.63 19.52 13.72
CA ALA A 379 -13.49 18.88 12.72
C ALA A 379 -14.97 19.24 12.95
N ASN A 380 -15.44 19.14 14.20
CA ASN A 380 -16.82 19.50 14.57
C ASN A 380 -17.09 21.00 14.33
N GLN A 381 -16.13 21.90 14.54
CA GLN A 381 -16.29 23.33 14.23
C GLN A 381 -16.50 23.56 12.74
N ARG A 382 -15.76 22.85 11.87
CA ARG A 382 -15.94 22.94 10.41
C ARG A 382 -17.33 22.44 9.99
N ILE A 383 -17.81 21.36 10.60
CA ILE A 383 -19.16 20.83 10.36
C ILE A 383 -20.24 21.82 10.84
N ALA A 384 -20.09 22.36 12.05
CA ALA A 384 -21.02 23.35 12.59
C ALA A 384 -21.12 24.59 11.69
N ALA A 385 -19.97 25.11 11.22
CA ALA A 385 -19.93 26.23 10.29
C ALA A 385 -20.64 25.92 8.96
N ALA A 386 -20.51 24.69 8.44
CA ALA A 386 -21.20 24.27 7.21
C ALA A 386 -22.74 24.26 7.37
N PHE A 387 -23.25 24.02 8.57
CA PHE A 387 -24.67 24.13 8.92
C PHE A 387 -25.07 25.52 9.43
N GLY A 388 -24.18 26.52 9.36
CA GLY A 388 -24.46 27.88 9.83
C GLY A 388 -24.70 27.99 11.35
N THR A 389 -24.08 27.10 12.13
CA THR A 389 -24.19 27.07 13.60
C THR A 389 -22.82 27.01 14.27
N THR A 390 -22.80 26.98 15.61
CA THR A 390 -21.60 26.89 16.44
C THR A 390 -21.60 25.60 17.28
N LEU A 391 -20.49 25.35 17.99
CA LEU A 391 -20.44 24.33 19.03
C LEU A 391 -20.71 24.96 20.41
N ASP A 392 -21.22 24.16 21.35
CA ASP A 392 -21.27 24.52 22.77
C ASP A 392 -19.94 24.23 23.49
N ALA A 393 -19.91 24.45 24.81
CA ALA A 393 -18.73 24.20 25.65
C ALA A 393 -18.33 22.71 25.72
N GLY A 394 -19.23 21.78 25.42
CA GLY A 394 -18.99 20.35 25.35
C GLY A 394 -18.57 19.84 23.96
N GLY A 395 -18.47 20.74 22.96
CA GLY A 395 -18.15 20.38 21.58
C GLY A 395 -19.32 19.75 20.82
N GLN A 396 -20.54 19.86 21.33
CA GLN A 396 -21.77 19.46 20.64
C GLN A 396 -22.26 20.60 19.74
N MET A 397 -22.86 20.27 18.60
CA MET A 397 -23.47 21.30 17.74
C MET A 397 -24.67 21.93 18.43
N VAL A 398 -24.69 23.27 18.49
CA VAL A 398 -25.89 24.03 18.84
C VAL A 398 -26.88 23.89 17.68
N ALA A 399 -28.17 23.75 18.00
CA ALA A 399 -29.19 23.64 16.96
C ALA A 399 -29.13 24.87 16.02
N PRO A 400 -28.96 24.69 14.70
CA PRO A 400 -28.92 25.81 13.75
C PRO A 400 -30.25 26.57 13.77
N SER A 401 -30.28 27.84 13.39
CA SER A 401 -31.53 28.60 13.21
C SER A 401 -31.69 28.98 11.75
N TYR A 402 -32.54 28.23 11.04
CA TYR A 402 -32.91 28.53 9.66
C TYR A 402 -34.22 29.33 9.66
N MET A 403 -34.18 30.58 9.24
CA MET A 403 -35.36 31.43 9.11
C MET A 403 -36.03 31.22 7.76
N ILE A 404 -37.21 30.60 7.75
CA ILE A 404 -38.03 30.41 6.54
C ILE A 404 -39.35 31.15 6.77
N GLN A 405 -39.64 32.17 5.95
CA GLN A 405 -40.87 32.97 6.05
C GLN A 405 -41.14 33.56 7.46
N GLY A 406 -40.09 33.91 8.21
CA GLY A 406 -40.22 34.48 9.56
C GLY A 406 -40.33 33.46 10.70
N VAL A 407 -40.38 32.16 10.41
CA VAL A 407 -40.37 31.08 11.41
C VAL A 407 -38.98 30.43 11.48
N SER A 408 -38.47 30.21 12.69
CA SER A 408 -37.17 29.57 12.92
C SER A 408 -37.31 28.04 12.97
N TYR A 409 -36.50 27.35 12.18
CA TYR A 409 -36.40 25.90 12.15
C TYR A 409 -35.03 25.46 12.65
N ASN A 410 -35.01 24.44 13.51
CA ASN A 410 -33.81 24.05 14.25
C ASN A 410 -33.05 22.86 13.65
N ASN A 411 -33.48 22.37 12.49
CA ASN A 411 -32.82 21.30 11.75
C ASN A 411 -33.14 21.41 10.25
N VAL A 412 -32.24 20.87 9.44
CA VAL A 412 -32.28 20.95 7.97
C VAL A 412 -33.55 20.30 7.40
N GLY A 413 -33.98 19.15 7.94
CA GLY A 413 -35.16 18.43 7.44
C GLY A 413 -36.46 19.22 7.62
N SER A 414 -36.65 19.84 8.79
CA SER A 414 -37.80 20.71 9.06
C SER A 414 -37.76 22.01 8.27
N ALA A 415 -36.57 22.61 8.09
CA ALA A 415 -36.39 23.78 7.26
C ALA A 415 -36.73 23.48 5.79
N PHE A 416 -36.22 22.38 5.23
CA PHE A 416 -36.59 21.97 3.86
C PHE A 416 -38.04 21.51 3.75
N SER A 417 -38.62 20.90 4.78
CA SER A 417 -40.05 20.58 4.80
C SER A 417 -40.90 21.85 4.80
N ALA A 418 -40.47 22.89 5.52
CA ALA A 418 -41.12 24.20 5.52
C ALA A 418 -40.96 24.91 4.17
N VAL A 419 -39.78 24.85 3.55
CA VAL A 419 -39.58 25.31 2.17
C VAL A 419 -40.47 24.52 1.21
N ASN A 420 -40.54 23.20 1.34
CA ASN A 420 -41.40 22.35 0.52
C ASN A 420 -42.89 22.64 0.75
N ALA A 421 -43.31 22.89 1.99
CA ALA A 421 -44.68 23.29 2.32
C ALA A 421 -44.99 24.69 1.79
N ALA A 422 -44.06 25.64 1.87
CA ALA A 422 -44.19 26.96 1.28
C ALA A 422 -44.21 26.90 -0.26
N LEU A 423 -43.36 26.07 -0.87
CA LEU A 423 -43.32 25.83 -2.30
C LEU A 423 -44.58 25.08 -2.76
N SER A 424 -45.07 24.12 -1.99
CA SER A 424 -46.33 23.40 -2.23
C SER A 424 -47.54 24.30 -2.03
N SER A 425 -47.51 25.21 -1.05
CA SER A 425 -48.53 26.26 -0.90
C SER A 425 -48.46 27.23 -2.06
N THR A 426 -47.26 27.59 -2.52
CA THR A 426 -47.07 28.41 -3.72
C THR A 426 -47.52 27.66 -4.97
N ALA A 427 -47.26 26.36 -5.10
CA ALA A 427 -47.70 25.52 -6.20
C ALA A 427 -49.21 25.32 -6.15
N THR A 428 -49.80 25.20 -4.96
CA THR A 428 -51.25 25.17 -4.72
C THR A 428 -51.86 26.53 -5.02
N SER A 429 -51.22 27.64 -4.64
CA SER A 429 -51.66 28.99 -4.99
C SER A 429 -51.55 29.22 -6.48
N ILE A 430 -50.48 28.78 -7.14
CA ILE A 430 -50.31 28.82 -8.60
C ILE A 430 -51.33 27.91 -9.27
N SER A 431 -51.59 26.72 -8.74
CA SER A 431 -52.61 25.79 -9.24
C SER A 431 -54.02 26.31 -9.00
N ASN A 432 -54.27 27.01 -7.90
CA ASN A 432 -55.54 27.67 -7.60
C ASN A 432 -55.70 28.91 -8.46
N LEU A 433 -54.65 29.70 -8.68
CA LEU A 433 -54.65 30.80 -9.64
C LEU A 433 -54.88 30.25 -11.04
N GLN A 434 -54.21 29.17 -11.43
CA GLN A 434 -54.39 28.48 -12.70
C GLN A 434 -55.82 27.95 -12.82
N THR A 435 -56.36 27.29 -11.80
CA THR A 435 -57.73 26.79 -11.74
C THR A 435 -58.74 27.94 -11.75
N GLN A 436 -58.48 29.04 -11.05
CA GLN A 436 -59.34 30.22 -11.03
C GLN A 436 -59.19 31.05 -12.32
N ILE A 437 -58.08 30.94 -13.05
CA ILE A 437 -57.92 31.51 -14.39
C ILE A 437 -58.64 30.61 -15.42
N ASP A 438 -58.41 29.30 -15.37
CA ASP A 438 -59.01 28.28 -16.24
C ASP A 438 -60.54 28.21 -16.05
N ASN A 439 -61.03 28.33 -14.80
CA ASN A 439 -62.45 28.41 -14.45
C ASN A 439 -63.00 29.85 -14.46
N GLY A 440 -62.14 30.87 -14.67
CA GLY A 440 -62.53 32.28 -14.65
C GLY A 440 -63.19 32.74 -13.35
N SER A 441 -62.69 32.40 -12.16
CA SER A 441 -63.24 32.85 -10.87
C SER A 441 -62.54 34.09 -10.28
N ILE A 442 -61.44 34.56 -10.88
CA ILE A 442 -60.73 35.81 -10.53
C ILE A 442 -60.29 36.55 -11.80
N GLY A 443 -60.05 37.86 -11.72
CA GLY A 443 -59.55 38.68 -12.83
C GLY A 443 -60.62 39.56 -13.50
N LEU A 444 -60.33 40.10 -14.68
CA LEU A 444 -61.29 40.98 -15.38
C LEU A 444 -62.39 40.20 -16.10
N VAL A 445 -62.22 38.91 -16.40
CA VAL A 445 -63.24 38.06 -17.02
C VAL A 445 -63.58 36.98 -16.01
N GLN A 446 -64.79 37.03 -15.43
CA GLN A 446 -65.19 36.14 -14.35
C GLN A 446 -66.54 35.45 -14.61
N GLN A 447 -66.66 34.16 -14.34
CA GLN A 447 -67.92 33.44 -14.26
C GLN A 447 -68.53 33.57 -12.86
N ASN A 448 -69.74 34.13 -12.76
CA ASN A 448 -70.50 34.15 -11.52
C ASN A 448 -70.89 32.71 -11.13
N SER A 449 -70.56 32.30 -9.90
CA SER A 449 -70.73 30.92 -9.43
C SER A 449 -72.18 30.45 -9.36
N SER A 450 -73.13 31.37 -9.16
CA SER A 450 -74.56 31.06 -8.98
C SER A 450 -75.36 31.21 -10.27
N THR A 451 -75.11 32.24 -11.07
CA THR A 451 -75.85 32.49 -12.33
C THR A 451 -75.20 31.88 -13.55
N LYS A 452 -73.94 31.42 -13.45
CA LYS A 452 -73.09 30.90 -14.53
C LYS A 452 -72.79 31.89 -15.67
N VAL A 453 -73.18 33.16 -15.50
CA VAL A 453 -72.88 34.25 -16.44
C VAL A 453 -71.40 34.62 -16.36
N ILE A 454 -70.74 34.77 -17.50
CA ILE A 454 -69.37 35.28 -17.61
C ILE A 454 -69.43 36.80 -17.79
N GLY A 455 -69.05 37.57 -16.76
CA GLY A 455 -68.97 39.02 -16.78
C GLY A 455 -67.55 39.52 -17.07
N ILE A 456 -67.43 40.67 -17.73
CA ILE A 456 -66.17 41.39 -17.90
C ILE A 456 -66.21 42.64 -17.02
N GLY A 457 -65.36 42.71 -15.99
CA GLY A 457 -65.25 43.86 -15.09
C GLY A 457 -66.44 44.09 -14.15
N SER A 458 -67.34 43.11 -13.95
CA SER A 458 -68.63 43.30 -13.26
C SER A 458 -68.57 43.76 -11.79
N SER A 459 -67.42 43.63 -11.13
CA SER A 459 -67.20 44.04 -9.73
C SER A 459 -66.38 45.32 -9.60
N THR A 460 -66.09 45.98 -10.72
CA THR A 460 -65.29 47.22 -10.83
C THR A 460 -66.04 48.23 -11.71
N ASP A 461 -65.91 49.53 -11.46
CA ASP A 461 -66.58 50.56 -12.27
C ASP A 461 -65.88 50.78 -13.64
N GLY A 462 -66.59 51.37 -14.60
CA GLY A 462 -66.11 51.68 -15.94
C GLY A 462 -67.18 51.49 -17.03
N THR A 463 -67.22 52.39 -18.01
CA THR A 463 -68.22 52.38 -19.10
C THR A 463 -67.70 51.84 -20.44
N VAL A 464 -66.40 51.51 -20.52
CA VAL A 464 -65.72 51.04 -21.73
C VAL A 464 -64.89 49.81 -21.42
N VAL A 465 -65.10 48.72 -22.18
CA VAL A 465 -64.23 47.54 -22.18
C VAL A 465 -63.29 47.66 -23.37
N ASP A 466 -62.09 48.20 -23.14
CA ASP A 466 -61.06 48.30 -24.18
C ASP A 466 -60.27 46.98 -24.25
N VAL A 467 -60.44 46.27 -25.35
CA VAL A 467 -59.70 45.03 -25.63
C VAL A 467 -58.42 45.31 -26.43
N SER A 468 -57.96 46.54 -26.60
CA SER A 468 -56.71 46.86 -27.31
C SER A 468 -55.45 46.42 -26.54
N GLY A 469 -54.46 45.91 -27.28
CA GLY A 469 -53.14 45.50 -26.77
C GLY A 469 -52.04 46.49 -27.13
N THR A 470 -50.80 46.20 -26.74
CA THR A 470 -49.62 47.07 -27.00
C THR A 470 -49.27 47.25 -28.48
N SER A 471 -49.98 46.57 -29.40
CA SER A 471 -49.92 46.78 -30.85
C SER A 471 -51.30 47.12 -31.47
N GLY A 472 -52.29 47.55 -30.68
CA GLY A 472 -53.62 47.99 -31.13
C GLY A 472 -54.78 47.03 -30.80
N ASN A 473 -55.97 47.29 -31.38
CA ASN A 473 -57.27 46.63 -31.08
C ASN A 473 -57.26 45.08 -31.20
N ARG A 474 -58.09 44.36 -30.40
CA ARG A 474 -58.28 42.89 -30.48
C ARG A 474 -59.69 42.48 -30.94
N THR A 475 -59.82 41.25 -31.44
CA THR A 475 -61.09 40.61 -31.81
C THR A 475 -61.69 39.82 -30.63
N VAL A 476 -63.02 39.86 -30.48
CA VAL A 476 -63.76 39.08 -29.46
C VAL A 476 -64.50 37.92 -30.13
N THR A 477 -64.32 36.70 -29.63
CA THR A 477 -64.82 35.43 -30.22
C THR A 477 -65.61 34.62 -29.18
N GLY A 478 -66.49 33.71 -29.61
CA GLY A 478 -67.39 32.93 -28.73
C GLY A 478 -68.68 33.65 -28.30
N VAL A 479 -68.95 34.83 -28.86
CA VAL A 479 -70.19 35.60 -28.62
C VAL A 479 -71.36 34.91 -29.34
N ALA A 480 -72.39 34.50 -28.61
CA ALA A 480 -73.63 33.98 -29.21
C ALA A 480 -74.34 35.06 -30.05
N ALA A 481 -75.23 34.68 -30.96
CA ALA A 481 -75.97 35.66 -31.75
C ALA A 481 -76.87 36.49 -30.82
N GLY A 482 -76.53 37.76 -30.60
CA GLY A 482 -77.33 38.65 -29.75
C GLY A 482 -78.72 38.88 -30.35
N ALA A 483 -79.73 39.18 -29.53
CA ALA A 483 -81.01 39.58 -30.12
C ALA A 483 -80.81 40.81 -31.03
N VAL A 484 -81.37 40.81 -32.24
CA VAL A 484 -81.31 41.96 -33.16
C VAL A 484 -82.69 42.60 -33.20
N ASP A 485 -83.01 43.35 -32.14
CA ASP A 485 -84.23 44.15 -31.98
C ASP A 485 -83.92 45.51 -31.35
N ALA A 486 -84.94 46.39 -31.23
CA ALA A 486 -84.77 47.79 -30.84
C ALA A 486 -84.32 48.02 -29.39
N THR A 487 -84.45 47.02 -28.50
CA THR A 487 -84.11 47.13 -27.08
C THR A 487 -82.90 46.30 -26.66
N SER A 488 -82.36 45.50 -27.59
CA SER A 488 -81.22 44.63 -27.32
C SER A 488 -79.97 45.43 -26.95
N THR A 489 -79.30 44.99 -25.89
CA THR A 489 -77.98 45.47 -25.46
C THR A 489 -76.91 44.39 -25.64
N ASP A 490 -77.25 43.31 -26.35
CA ASP A 490 -76.34 42.22 -26.63
C ASP A 490 -75.28 42.65 -27.64
N ALA A 491 -74.05 42.15 -27.46
CA ALA A 491 -73.06 42.28 -28.51
C ALA A 491 -73.50 41.48 -29.75
N VAL A 492 -73.66 42.14 -30.89
CA VAL A 492 -73.82 41.45 -32.17
C VAL A 492 -72.52 40.79 -32.55
N ASN A 493 -72.58 39.51 -32.92
CA ASN A 493 -71.36 38.76 -33.19
C ASN A 493 -70.97 38.82 -34.67
N GLY A 494 -69.80 38.26 -34.94
CA GLY A 494 -69.29 38.11 -36.29
C GLY A 494 -70.24 37.31 -37.20
N SER A 495 -71.03 36.34 -36.73
CA SER A 495 -71.94 35.57 -37.61
C SER A 495 -73.18 36.36 -38.04
N GLN A 496 -73.65 37.31 -37.25
CA GLN A 496 -74.76 38.20 -37.59
C GLN A 496 -74.31 39.32 -38.52
N LEU A 497 -73.15 39.92 -38.23
CA LEU A 497 -72.51 40.86 -39.15
C LEU A 497 -72.04 40.14 -40.42
N TYR A 498 -71.62 38.89 -40.33
CA TYR A 498 -71.27 38.07 -41.48
C TYR A 498 -72.53 37.63 -42.23
N ALA A 499 -73.67 37.31 -41.61
CA ALA A 499 -74.91 37.07 -42.36
C ALA A 499 -75.34 38.33 -43.13
N THR A 500 -75.23 39.49 -42.47
CA THR A 500 -75.46 40.80 -43.09
C THR A 500 -74.43 41.07 -44.19
N ASN A 501 -73.14 40.83 -43.96
CA ASN A 501 -72.04 41.00 -44.92
C ASN A 501 -72.00 39.91 -45.98
N GLN A 502 -72.60 38.75 -45.78
CA GLN A 502 -72.81 37.71 -46.80
C GLN A 502 -73.96 38.14 -47.68
N THR A 503 -74.95 38.83 -47.14
CA THR A 503 -75.98 39.48 -47.96
C THR A 503 -75.36 40.64 -48.75
N VAL A 504 -74.53 41.48 -48.12
CA VAL A 504 -73.82 42.61 -48.77
C VAL A 504 -72.67 42.17 -49.69
N ALA A 505 -72.00 41.06 -49.42
CA ALA A 505 -70.96 40.46 -50.26
C ALA A 505 -71.57 39.57 -51.34
N SER A 506 -72.72 38.93 -51.13
CA SER A 506 -73.49 38.36 -52.25
C SER A 506 -73.94 39.47 -53.19
N LEU A 507 -74.32 40.63 -52.65
CA LEU A 507 -74.66 41.80 -53.44
C LEU A 507 -73.43 42.43 -54.13
N SER A 508 -72.31 42.64 -53.43
CA SER A 508 -71.06 43.21 -53.96
C SER A 508 -70.32 42.23 -54.89
N ALA A 509 -70.41 40.93 -54.67
CA ALA A 509 -69.88 39.89 -55.56
C ALA A 509 -70.79 39.64 -56.76
N THR A 510 -72.10 39.85 -56.65
CA THR A 510 -72.97 39.94 -57.85
C THR A 510 -72.60 41.16 -58.68
N VAL A 511 -72.31 42.31 -58.04
CA VAL A 511 -72.02 43.57 -58.73
C VAL A 511 -70.58 43.67 -59.29
N ALA A 512 -69.54 43.32 -58.53
CA ALA A 512 -68.16 43.21 -59.01
C ALA A 512 -67.95 41.95 -59.87
N GLY A 513 -68.83 40.95 -59.72
CA GLY A 513 -68.78 39.73 -60.52
C GLY A 513 -69.23 39.92 -61.96
N ILE A 514 -70.08 40.90 -62.22
CA ILE A 514 -70.42 41.31 -63.60
C ILE A 514 -69.30 42.15 -64.23
N ALA A 515 -68.56 42.97 -63.45
CA ALA A 515 -67.47 43.80 -63.98
C ALA A 515 -66.09 43.12 -63.98
N GLY A 516 -65.95 41.98 -63.29
CA GLY A 516 -64.67 41.30 -63.12
C GLY A 516 -64.70 39.77 -63.15
N THR A 517 -65.78 39.04 -62.89
CA THR A 517 -65.71 37.56 -62.77
C THR A 517 -66.55 36.81 -63.78
N THR A 518 -66.32 37.11 -65.03
CA THR A 518 -65.88 36.01 -65.88
C THR A 518 -64.50 35.56 -65.35
N GLN A 519 -64.47 34.70 -64.32
CA GLN A 519 -63.25 34.26 -63.60
C GLN A 519 -62.23 33.67 -64.56
N TYR A 520 -62.70 32.84 -65.48
CA TYR A 520 -61.85 32.25 -66.50
C TYR A 520 -61.53 33.22 -67.64
N THR A 521 -62.23 34.35 -67.76
CA THR A 521 -62.03 35.29 -68.87
C THR A 521 -62.05 36.75 -68.40
N LYS A 522 -60.97 37.22 -67.77
CA LYS A 522 -60.76 38.66 -67.51
C LYS A 522 -59.97 39.30 -68.65
N VAL A 523 -60.45 40.42 -69.18
CA VAL A 523 -59.77 41.15 -70.26
C VAL A 523 -59.54 42.60 -69.81
N ASN A 524 -58.29 42.93 -69.49
CA ASN A 524 -57.84 44.29 -69.19
C ASN A 524 -57.10 44.85 -70.40
N SER A 525 -57.85 45.31 -71.41
CA SER A 525 -57.29 45.83 -72.65
C SER A 525 -57.97 47.13 -73.06
N ALA A 526 -57.17 48.10 -73.49
CA ALA A 526 -57.63 49.34 -74.13
C ALA A 526 -57.57 49.27 -75.67
N GLY A 527 -57.14 48.14 -76.23
CA GLY A 527 -57.04 47.90 -77.67
C GLY A 527 -58.37 47.44 -78.29
N ALA A 528 -58.35 47.11 -79.59
CA ALA A 528 -59.52 46.60 -80.30
C ALA A 528 -60.09 45.34 -79.63
N ALA A 529 -61.42 45.18 -79.69
CA ALA A 529 -62.12 44.07 -79.06
C ALA A 529 -61.66 42.71 -79.63
N ALA A 530 -61.76 41.66 -78.80
CA ALA A 530 -61.52 40.29 -79.25
C ALA A 530 -62.51 39.92 -80.37
N ASN A 531 -62.02 39.24 -81.41
CA ASN A 531 -62.85 38.82 -82.54
C ASN A 531 -62.96 37.29 -82.60
N ALA A 532 -64.07 36.78 -82.10
CA ALA A 532 -64.48 35.38 -82.24
C ALA A 532 -65.44 35.24 -83.43
N SER A 533 -64.94 35.44 -84.67
CA SER A 533 -65.78 35.42 -85.87
C SER A 533 -66.03 34.02 -86.44
N GLY A 534 -65.22 33.02 -86.08
CA GLY A 534 -65.49 31.63 -86.43
C GLY A 534 -66.66 31.04 -85.64
N THR A 535 -67.37 30.06 -86.21
CA THR A 535 -68.41 29.30 -85.48
C THR A 535 -67.79 28.56 -84.28
N ASP A 536 -68.43 28.66 -83.11
CA ASP A 536 -67.98 28.12 -81.81
C ASP A 536 -66.56 28.55 -81.37
N ALA A 537 -66.11 29.72 -81.84
CA ALA A 537 -64.76 30.22 -81.57
C ALA A 537 -64.62 30.88 -80.19
N ILE A 538 -63.41 30.81 -79.63
CA ILE A 538 -63.06 31.48 -78.38
C ILE A 538 -61.92 32.46 -78.63
N ALA A 539 -62.23 33.76 -78.51
CA ALA A 539 -61.25 34.84 -78.56
C ALA A 539 -61.23 35.61 -77.24
N ILE A 540 -60.09 35.56 -76.53
CA ILE A 540 -59.94 36.22 -75.23
C ILE A 540 -58.63 37.02 -75.22
N GLY A 541 -58.75 38.34 -75.09
CA GLY A 541 -57.63 39.28 -75.13
C GLY A 541 -57.82 40.35 -76.21
N GLY A 542 -57.13 41.50 -76.06
CA GLY A 542 -57.22 42.57 -77.06
C GLY A 542 -56.77 42.07 -78.43
N ASN A 543 -57.60 42.28 -79.46
CA ASN A 543 -57.36 41.83 -80.83
C ASN A 543 -56.99 40.33 -80.98
N ALA A 544 -57.45 39.47 -80.06
CA ALA A 544 -57.32 38.02 -80.23
C ALA A 544 -58.18 37.58 -81.42
N GLN A 545 -57.61 36.78 -82.34
CA GLN A 545 -58.22 36.44 -83.62
C GLN A 545 -58.44 34.93 -83.73
N ALA A 546 -59.69 34.50 -83.49
CA ALA A 546 -60.15 33.13 -83.68
C ALA A 546 -61.08 33.10 -84.89
N THR A 547 -60.48 32.99 -86.08
CA THR A 547 -61.16 33.28 -87.37
C THR A 547 -61.77 32.06 -88.06
N GLN A 548 -61.36 30.84 -87.69
CA GLN A 548 -61.85 29.58 -88.27
C GLN A 548 -62.63 28.75 -87.22
N SER A 549 -63.40 27.76 -87.68
CA SER A 549 -64.27 26.93 -86.82
C SER A 549 -63.50 26.21 -85.70
N GLY A 550 -64.03 26.25 -84.46
CA GLY A 550 -63.46 25.59 -83.29
C GLY A 550 -62.06 26.06 -82.88
N SER A 551 -61.61 27.21 -83.37
CA SER A 551 -60.28 27.77 -83.07
C SER A 551 -60.25 28.50 -81.72
N ILE A 552 -59.10 28.42 -81.04
CA ILE A 552 -58.88 29.06 -79.73
C ILE A 552 -57.67 30.00 -79.81
N ALA A 553 -57.94 31.29 -79.60
CA ALA A 553 -56.94 32.35 -79.55
C ALA A 553 -57.04 33.10 -78.21
N ILE A 554 -56.03 32.91 -77.35
CA ILE A 554 -56.01 33.51 -76.01
C ILE A 554 -54.71 34.29 -75.82
N GLY A 555 -54.83 35.60 -75.66
CA GLY A 555 -53.70 36.54 -75.53
C GLY A 555 -53.77 37.69 -76.54
N LEU A 556 -53.01 38.76 -76.30
CA LEU A 556 -52.96 39.91 -77.19
C LEU A 556 -52.36 39.50 -78.55
N ASN A 557 -53.09 39.77 -79.63
CA ASN A 557 -52.70 39.44 -81.01
C ASN A 557 -52.38 37.94 -81.24
N SER A 558 -52.91 37.03 -80.42
CA SER A 558 -52.77 35.60 -80.70
C SER A 558 -53.54 35.24 -81.97
N ALA A 559 -52.96 34.33 -82.77
CA ALA A 559 -53.50 33.94 -84.07
C ALA A 559 -53.60 32.42 -84.17
N SER A 560 -54.83 31.92 -84.13
CA SER A 560 -55.14 30.53 -84.45
C SER A 560 -55.83 30.47 -85.81
N THR A 561 -55.08 30.06 -86.85
CA THR A 561 -55.50 30.17 -88.26
C THR A 561 -55.72 28.84 -88.97
N GLY A 562 -55.46 27.70 -88.31
CA GLY A 562 -55.83 26.36 -88.78
C GLY A 562 -57.05 25.81 -88.02
N THR A 563 -57.75 24.83 -88.60
CA THR A 563 -58.91 24.16 -87.96
C THR A 563 -58.50 23.49 -86.64
N ASN A 564 -59.24 23.70 -85.55
CA ASN A 564 -58.99 23.14 -84.20
C ASN A 564 -57.61 23.47 -83.58
N ALA A 565 -56.89 24.49 -84.07
CA ALA A 565 -55.58 24.86 -83.54
C ALA A 565 -55.67 25.69 -82.25
N ILE A 566 -54.62 25.62 -81.41
CA ILE A 566 -54.56 26.29 -80.10
C ILE A 566 -53.32 27.18 -80.02
N ALA A 567 -53.55 28.49 -79.92
CA ALA A 567 -52.51 29.51 -79.74
C ALA A 567 -52.77 30.29 -78.45
N ILE A 568 -51.88 30.12 -77.46
CA ILE A 568 -52.02 30.75 -76.14
C ILE A 568 -50.74 31.50 -75.79
N GLY A 569 -50.86 32.81 -75.64
CA GLY A 569 -49.74 33.72 -75.40
C GLY A 569 -49.71 34.86 -76.41
N THR A 570 -49.07 35.96 -76.02
CA THR A 570 -48.98 37.15 -76.88
C THR A 570 -48.22 36.82 -78.16
N GLY A 571 -48.88 36.97 -79.32
CA GLY A 571 -48.31 36.66 -80.63
C GLY A 571 -47.97 35.18 -80.87
N ALA A 572 -48.51 34.24 -80.08
CA ALA A 572 -48.34 32.81 -80.33
C ALA A 572 -49.01 32.40 -81.66
N VAL A 573 -48.39 31.47 -82.40
CA VAL A 573 -48.87 31.00 -83.71
C VAL A 573 -48.90 29.48 -83.74
N ALA A 574 -50.07 28.93 -84.07
CA ALA A 574 -50.29 27.49 -84.20
C ALA A 574 -51.00 27.15 -85.52
N THR A 575 -50.43 26.19 -86.25
CA THR A 575 -50.97 25.66 -87.52
C THR A 575 -51.13 24.14 -87.40
N GLY A 576 -52.27 23.70 -86.87
CA GLY A 576 -52.54 22.28 -86.62
C GLY A 576 -51.69 21.67 -85.49
N SER A 577 -51.34 22.48 -84.50
CA SER A 577 -50.38 22.18 -83.42
C SER A 577 -50.77 22.90 -82.11
N VAL A 578 -49.92 22.79 -81.07
CA VAL A 578 -50.10 23.48 -79.78
C VAL A 578 -48.89 24.34 -79.46
N ALA A 579 -49.11 25.66 -79.35
CA ALA A 579 -48.09 26.62 -78.99
C ALA A 579 -48.52 27.43 -77.77
N VAL A 580 -47.73 27.34 -76.69
CA VAL A 580 -48.04 27.97 -75.41
C VAL A 580 -46.83 28.75 -74.89
N GLY A 581 -46.97 30.07 -74.85
CA GLY A 581 -45.93 31.03 -74.53
C GLY A 581 -45.94 32.21 -75.50
N ALA A 582 -45.46 33.37 -75.06
CA ALA A 582 -45.32 34.52 -75.93
C ALA A 582 -44.38 34.17 -77.09
N ALA A 583 -44.84 34.42 -78.32
CA ALA A 583 -44.17 34.06 -79.57
C ALA A 583 -43.76 32.57 -79.71
N ALA A 584 -44.37 31.65 -78.95
CA ALA A 584 -44.12 30.22 -79.12
C ALA A 584 -44.60 29.74 -80.50
N SER A 585 -43.87 28.79 -81.08
CA SER A 585 -44.17 28.25 -82.42
C SER A 585 -44.03 26.73 -82.46
N ALA A 586 -45.11 26.08 -82.88
CA ALA A 586 -45.18 24.64 -83.03
C ALA A 586 -45.80 24.27 -84.37
N GLY A 587 -45.38 23.15 -84.93
CA GLY A 587 -45.93 22.62 -86.18
C GLY A 587 -45.89 21.10 -86.17
N ASN A 588 -46.58 20.49 -87.13
CA ASN A 588 -46.48 19.05 -87.44
C ASN A 588 -46.66 18.13 -86.22
N GLY A 589 -47.60 18.44 -85.33
CA GLY A 589 -47.87 17.65 -84.12
C GLY A 589 -46.87 17.83 -82.97
N GLY A 590 -45.96 18.81 -83.03
CA GLY A 590 -45.05 19.16 -81.94
C GLY A 590 -45.69 20.00 -80.82
N ALA A 591 -45.04 20.01 -79.65
CA ALA A 591 -45.50 20.72 -78.45
C ALA A 591 -44.44 21.70 -77.93
N ALA A 592 -44.69 23.00 -78.12
CA ALA A 592 -43.81 24.07 -77.67
C ALA A 592 -44.39 24.74 -76.43
N PHE A 593 -43.66 24.62 -75.30
CA PHE A 593 -44.06 25.17 -74.01
C PHE A 593 -42.95 26.06 -73.44
N GLY A 594 -43.21 27.36 -73.47
CA GLY A 594 -42.33 28.42 -73.01
C GLY A 594 -42.26 29.58 -74.00
N ASP A 595 -41.97 30.77 -73.50
CA ASP A 595 -41.79 31.95 -74.35
C ASP A 595 -40.68 31.71 -75.37
N GLY A 596 -40.97 31.92 -76.64
CA GLY A 596 -40.06 31.64 -77.75
C GLY A 596 -39.65 30.17 -77.91
N ALA A 597 -40.30 29.21 -77.24
CA ALA A 597 -39.99 27.79 -77.40
C ALA A 597 -40.36 27.30 -78.80
N VAL A 598 -39.56 26.36 -79.31
CA VAL A 598 -39.71 25.85 -80.68
C VAL A 598 -39.65 24.32 -80.67
N ALA A 599 -40.78 23.70 -81.03
CA ALA A 599 -40.95 22.25 -81.16
C ALA A 599 -41.51 21.92 -82.55
N THR A 600 -40.63 22.01 -83.54
CA THR A 600 -40.99 21.82 -84.95
C THR A 600 -40.49 20.49 -85.51
N GLY A 601 -39.63 19.78 -84.77
CA GLY A 601 -39.32 18.37 -85.07
C GLY A 601 -40.55 17.51 -84.85
N SER A 602 -40.73 16.46 -85.65
CA SER A 602 -41.90 15.58 -85.52
C SER A 602 -41.98 14.98 -84.11
N ASN A 603 -43.13 15.15 -83.47
CA ASN A 603 -43.43 14.62 -82.13
C ASN A 603 -42.42 15.06 -81.05
N SER A 604 -41.89 16.28 -81.16
CA SER A 604 -40.90 16.85 -80.23
C SER A 604 -41.54 17.64 -79.08
N ALA A 605 -40.80 17.77 -77.98
CA ALA A 605 -41.21 18.55 -76.81
C ALA A 605 -40.12 19.52 -76.35
N ALA A 606 -40.41 20.82 -76.47
CA ALA A 606 -39.56 21.89 -75.95
C ALA A 606 -40.20 22.47 -74.69
N LEU A 607 -39.55 22.26 -73.55
CA LEU A 607 -40.06 22.55 -72.21
C LEU A 607 -39.15 23.55 -71.51
N GLY A 608 -39.41 24.83 -71.77
CA GLY A 608 -38.69 25.96 -71.20
C GLY A 608 -38.66 27.15 -72.16
N THR A 609 -38.50 28.35 -71.61
CA THR A 609 -38.33 29.58 -72.41
C THR A 609 -37.14 29.41 -73.37
N ASN A 610 -37.34 29.64 -74.66
CA ASN A 610 -36.37 29.41 -75.73
C ASN A 610 -35.78 27.98 -75.75
N ALA A 611 -36.41 27.00 -75.12
CA ALA A 611 -36.02 25.61 -75.30
C ALA A 611 -36.32 25.19 -76.73
N SER A 612 -35.46 24.35 -77.28
CA SER A 612 -35.59 23.94 -78.68
C SER A 612 -35.37 22.45 -78.81
N ALA A 613 -36.43 21.75 -79.22
CA ALA A 613 -36.44 20.34 -79.53
C ALA A 613 -36.82 20.18 -80.99
N THR A 614 -35.82 20.06 -81.86
CA THR A 614 -36.02 20.03 -83.32
C THR A 614 -35.74 18.66 -83.92
N ALA A 615 -35.15 17.75 -83.14
CA ALA A 615 -35.02 16.34 -83.51
C ALA A 615 -36.27 15.55 -83.10
N ALA A 616 -36.54 14.47 -83.83
CA ALA A 616 -37.72 13.63 -83.59
C ALA A 616 -37.66 12.98 -82.20
N ASN A 617 -38.82 12.91 -81.53
CA ASN A 617 -38.98 12.25 -80.23
C ASN A 617 -37.94 12.66 -79.18
N SER A 618 -37.63 13.96 -79.11
CA SER A 618 -36.63 14.53 -78.20
C SER A 618 -37.27 15.51 -77.22
N VAL A 619 -36.67 15.62 -76.02
CA VAL A 619 -37.14 16.51 -74.97
C VAL A 619 -36.03 17.45 -74.52
N ALA A 620 -36.27 18.75 -74.62
CA ALA A 620 -35.39 19.80 -74.09
C ALA A 620 -36.03 20.41 -72.85
N ILE A 621 -35.42 20.22 -71.68
CA ILE A 621 -35.92 20.63 -70.38
C ILE A 621 -35.06 21.75 -69.81
N GLY A 622 -35.67 22.90 -69.57
CA GLY A 622 -35.05 24.09 -69.01
C GLY A 622 -34.86 25.20 -70.05
N THR A 623 -34.81 26.44 -69.57
CA THR A 623 -34.68 27.65 -70.40
C THR A 623 -33.43 27.58 -71.29
N GLY A 624 -33.60 27.77 -72.59
CA GLY A 624 -32.50 27.71 -73.56
C GLY A 624 -31.85 26.32 -73.69
N SER A 625 -32.45 25.27 -73.13
CA SER A 625 -31.99 23.90 -73.35
C SER A 625 -32.27 23.50 -74.79
N THR A 626 -31.34 22.76 -75.36
CA THR A 626 -31.44 22.33 -76.75
C THR A 626 -31.31 20.83 -76.80
N ASN A 627 -32.22 20.18 -77.50
CA ASN A 627 -32.14 18.76 -77.77
C ASN A 627 -32.30 18.49 -79.27
N THR A 628 -31.20 18.10 -79.87
CA THR A 628 -31.10 17.80 -81.30
C THR A 628 -30.81 16.32 -81.54
N VAL A 629 -30.97 15.48 -80.52
CA VAL A 629 -30.72 14.03 -80.59
C VAL A 629 -31.98 13.28 -80.17
N ALA A 630 -32.42 12.35 -81.00
CA ALA A 630 -33.65 11.60 -80.77
C ALA A 630 -33.58 10.73 -79.49
N ASN A 631 -34.73 10.51 -78.86
CA ASN A 631 -34.90 9.62 -77.72
C ASN A 631 -34.07 9.99 -76.48
N THR A 632 -33.85 11.29 -76.24
CA THR A 632 -33.10 11.76 -75.07
C THR A 632 -33.81 12.89 -74.34
N VAL A 633 -33.37 13.15 -73.11
CA VAL A 633 -33.77 14.29 -72.29
C VAL A 633 -32.54 15.15 -72.01
N SER A 634 -32.60 16.42 -72.40
CA SER A 634 -31.53 17.38 -72.09
C SER A 634 -31.98 18.36 -71.02
N PHE A 635 -31.17 18.53 -69.97
CA PHE A 635 -31.44 19.49 -68.89
C PHE A 635 -30.72 20.83 -69.07
N GLY A 636 -30.04 21.01 -70.21
CA GLY A 636 -29.26 22.20 -70.52
C GLY A 636 -28.96 22.31 -72.01
N SER A 637 -28.02 23.17 -72.33
CA SER A 637 -27.31 23.16 -73.60
C SER A 637 -25.83 22.96 -73.31
N ALA A 638 -25.07 22.57 -74.33
CA ALA A 638 -23.62 22.38 -74.16
C ALA A 638 -22.97 23.67 -73.63
N GLY A 639 -22.25 23.58 -72.51
CA GLY A 639 -21.64 24.71 -71.82
C GLY A 639 -22.55 25.47 -70.84
N ASN A 640 -23.84 25.12 -70.80
CA ASN A 640 -24.82 25.62 -69.84
C ASN A 640 -25.53 24.46 -69.15
N GLU A 641 -24.76 23.44 -68.75
CA GLU A 641 -25.25 22.28 -68.02
C GLU A 641 -25.76 22.69 -66.64
N ARG A 642 -26.84 22.06 -66.19
CA ARG A 642 -27.45 22.34 -64.89
C ARG A 642 -27.13 21.25 -63.90
N ARG A 643 -26.80 21.66 -62.66
CA ARG A 643 -26.68 20.73 -61.55
C ARG A 643 -28.05 20.17 -61.21
N LEU A 644 -28.10 18.86 -60.99
CA LEU A 644 -29.24 18.21 -60.37
C LEU A 644 -28.99 18.12 -58.86
N THR A 645 -29.82 18.79 -58.05
CA THR A 645 -29.68 18.87 -56.59
C THR A 645 -30.89 18.27 -55.87
N ASN A 646 -30.76 18.01 -54.56
CA ASN A 646 -31.75 17.26 -53.76
C ASN A 646 -32.01 15.85 -54.29
N VAL A 647 -31.01 15.29 -54.96
CA VAL A 647 -31.00 13.88 -55.33
C VAL A 647 -30.81 13.10 -54.04
N ALA A 648 -31.87 12.43 -53.59
CA ALA A 648 -31.77 11.45 -52.52
C ALA A 648 -30.80 10.34 -52.92
N ALA A 649 -30.29 9.60 -51.95
CA ALA A 649 -29.41 8.48 -52.25
C ALA A 649 -30.14 7.49 -53.17
N GLY A 650 -29.54 7.15 -54.31
CA GLY A 650 -30.10 6.19 -55.25
C GLY A 650 -30.22 4.81 -54.61
N VAL A 651 -31.32 4.10 -54.91
CA VAL A 651 -31.62 2.77 -54.36
C VAL A 651 -31.55 1.70 -55.45
N ASN A 652 -32.12 1.97 -56.62
CA ASN A 652 -32.07 1.07 -57.78
C ASN A 652 -30.90 1.42 -58.71
N GLN A 653 -30.54 0.48 -59.60
CA GLN A 653 -29.39 0.64 -60.51
C GLN A 653 -29.52 1.79 -61.51
N THR A 654 -30.75 2.19 -61.83
CA THR A 654 -31.03 3.26 -62.79
C THR A 654 -31.27 4.60 -62.10
N ASP A 655 -31.16 4.65 -60.78
CA ASP A 655 -31.31 5.89 -60.04
C ASP A 655 -30.02 6.71 -60.14
N ALA A 656 -30.16 8.04 -60.13
CA ALA A 656 -29.02 8.94 -60.09
C ALA A 656 -28.34 8.88 -58.70
N VAL A 657 -27.01 8.72 -58.69
CA VAL A 657 -26.20 8.70 -57.46
C VAL A 657 -25.92 10.13 -56.98
N ASN A 658 -26.00 10.38 -55.67
CA ASN A 658 -25.74 11.72 -55.12
C ASN A 658 -24.30 11.93 -54.61
N VAL A 659 -23.91 13.18 -54.37
CA VAL A 659 -22.52 13.55 -53.99
C VAL A 659 -22.12 12.95 -52.63
N GLY A 660 -23.06 12.75 -51.70
CA GLY A 660 -22.80 12.11 -50.42
C GLY A 660 -22.43 10.62 -50.56
N GLN A 661 -23.10 9.90 -51.48
CA GLN A 661 -22.74 8.52 -51.84
C GLN A 661 -21.34 8.46 -52.49
N LEU A 662 -20.98 9.42 -53.34
CA LEU A 662 -19.66 9.47 -53.99
C LEU A 662 -18.53 9.81 -53.02
N GLN A 663 -18.71 10.83 -52.17
CA GLN A 663 -17.70 11.23 -51.18
C GLN A 663 -17.37 10.09 -50.22
N SER A 664 -18.37 9.30 -49.81
CA SER A 664 -18.18 8.12 -48.98
C SER A 664 -17.30 7.05 -49.66
N ALA A 665 -17.43 6.87 -50.98
CA ALA A 665 -16.58 5.94 -51.73
C ALA A 665 -15.14 6.46 -51.92
N VAL A 666 -14.98 7.76 -52.20
CA VAL A 666 -13.67 8.39 -52.47
C VAL A 666 -12.79 8.46 -51.23
N ALA A 667 -13.36 8.74 -50.05
CA ALA A 667 -12.61 8.75 -48.78
C ALA A 667 -11.95 7.39 -48.49
N GLY A 668 -12.59 6.28 -48.90
CA GLY A 668 -12.03 4.93 -48.80
C GLY A 668 -10.78 4.72 -49.66
N PHE A 669 -10.74 5.30 -50.87
CA PHE A 669 -9.63 5.16 -51.83
C PHE A 669 -8.40 6.02 -51.48
N GLN A 670 -8.61 7.22 -50.94
CA GLN A 670 -7.52 8.17 -50.63
C GLN A 670 -6.57 7.63 -49.54
N SER A 671 -7.11 6.87 -48.59
CA SER A 671 -6.34 6.20 -47.52
C SER A 671 -5.38 5.13 -48.06
N GLN A 672 -5.81 4.39 -49.10
CA GLN A 672 -4.96 3.38 -49.76
C GLN A 672 -3.80 4.01 -50.56
N ILE A 673 -4.01 5.16 -51.22
CA ILE A 673 -2.99 5.85 -52.04
C ILE A 673 -1.92 6.54 -51.18
N GLY A 674 -2.31 7.18 -50.05
CA GLY A 674 -1.37 7.85 -49.15
C GLY A 674 -0.32 6.88 -48.58
N SER A 675 -0.71 5.63 -48.36
CA SER A 675 0.16 4.55 -47.90
C SER A 675 1.24 4.19 -48.95
N LEU A 676 0.88 4.17 -50.25
CA LEU A 676 1.76 3.80 -51.36
C LEU A 676 2.79 4.89 -51.74
N GLN A 677 2.42 6.18 -51.62
CA GLN A 677 3.28 7.31 -51.99
C GLN A 677 4.53 7.46 -51.08
N SER A 678 4.37 7.10 -49.80
CA SER A 678 5.46 7.12 -48.82
C SER A 678 6.55 6.10 -49.19
N GLU A 679 6.14 4.92 -49.67
CA GLU A 679 7.02 3.82 -50.05
C GLU A 679 7.83 4.13 -51.34
N ILE A 680 7.23 4.81 -52.32
CA ILE A 680 7.88 5.20 -53.58
C ILE A 680 8.98 6.27 -53.38
N THR A 681 8.76 7.23 -52.48
CA THR A 681 9.67 8.38 -52.32
C THR A 681 11.00 7.98 -51.68
N ALA A 682 10.97 7.05 -50.72
CA ALA A 682 12.16 6.46 -50.13
C ALA A 682 13.05 5.78 -51.19
N ASN A 683 12.42 4.98 -52.07
CA ASN A 683 13.10 4.20 -53.10
C ASN A 683 13.78 5.08 -54.17
N GLN A 684 13.13 6.19 -54.57
CA GLN A 684 13.72 7.13 -55.53
C GLN A 684 14.93 7.90 -54.97
N GLN A 685 14.98 8.13 -53.66
CA GLN A 685 16.07 8.88 -53.02
C GLN A 685 17.38 8.06 -53.00
N GLU A 686 17.27 6.76 -52.73
CA GLU A 686 18.39 5.80 -52.74
C GLU A 686 18.96 5.61 -54.16
N ALA A 687 18.10 5.44 -55.17
CA ALA A 687 18.53 5.29 -56.56
C ALA A 687 19.29 6.52 -57.12
N ARG A 688 18.90 7.74 -56.73
CA ARG A 688 19.57 8.97 -57.19
C ARG A 688 20.98 9.10 -56.63
N ARG A 689 21.21 8.71 -55.36
CA ARG A 689 22.53 8.72 -54.72
C ARG A 689 23.52 7.76 -55.39
N GLY A 690 23.04 6.60 -55.85
CA GLY A 690 23.85 5.67 -56.67
C GLY A 690 24.31 6.23 -58.03
N ILE A 691 23.47 6.99 -58.74
CA ILE A 691 23.80 7.54 -60.07
C ILE A 691 24.84 8.66 -59.99
N VAL A 692 24.75 9.56 -59.01
CA VAL A 692 25.73 10.65 -58.84
C VAL A 692 27.13 10.09 -58.63
N ALA A 693 27.26 9.01 -57.85
CA ALA A 693 28.51 8.29 -57.68
C ALA A 693 29.06 7.75 -59.01
N ALA A 694 28.24 7.45 -60.02
CA ALA A 694 28.71 6.98 -61.33
C ALA A 694 29.15 8.12 -62.26
N VAL A 695 28.42 9.25 -62.28
CA VAL A 695 28.70 10.40 -63.16
C VAL A 695 30.03 11.07 -62.83
N SER A 696 30.42 11.07 -61.56
CA SER A 696 31.68 11.66 -61.11
C SER A 696 32.94 10.83 -61.45
N ALA A 697 32.81 9.72 -62.18
CA ALA A 697 33.90 8.80 -62.56
C ALA A 697 34.38 8.91 -64.04
N ALA A 698 34.13 10.03 -64.73
CA ALA A 698 34.34 10.18 -66.18
C ALA A 698 35.79 9.93 -66.67
N PRO A 699 35.97 9.42 -67.92
CA PRO A 699 37.24 8.87 -68.40
C PRO A 699 38.34 9.93 -68.67
N VAL A 700 39.59 9.48 -68.57
CA VAL A 700 40.80 10.31 -68.70
C VAL A 700 41.37 10.17 -70.12
N LEU A 701 41.64 11.29 -70.81
CA LEU A 701 42.08 11.32 -72.21
C LEU A 701 43.43 10.64 -72.46
N MET A 702 43.57 10.02 -73.64
CA MET A 702 44.78 9.30 -74.07
C MET A 702 45.96 10.27 -74.33
N PRO A 703 47.15 10.02 -73.73
CA PRO A 703 48.32 10.85 -73.96
C PRO A 703 48.82 10.84 -75.42
N SER A 704 49.19 12.02 -75.94
CA SER A 704 49.52 12.26 -77.35
C SER A 704 50.88 11.74 -77.82
N ALA A 705 51.75 11.25 -76.92
CA ALA A 705 53.07 10.70 -77.24
C ALA A 705 53.40 9.46 -76.39
N ARG A 706 54.33 8.62 -76.89
CA ARG A 706 54.77 7.37 -76.21
C ARG A 706 55.48 7.69 -74.88
N GLY A 707 55.12 7.00 -73.78
CA GLY A 707 55.74 7.14 -72.44
C GLY A 707 55.18 8.23 -71.50
N ARG A 708 54.02 8.84 -71.77
CA ARG A 708 53.42 9.93 -70.95
C ARG A 708 52.14 9.51 -70.20
N THR A 709 51.77 10.24 -69.12
CA THR A 709 50.63 10.00 -68.18
C THR A 709 49.73 11.23 -68.02
N THR A 710 48.41 11.04 -67.79
CA THR A 710 47.41 12.10 -67.52
C THR A 710 46.59 11.82 -66.24
N VAL A 711 46.13 12.85 -65.51
CA VAL A 711 45.24 12.77 -64.32
C VAL A 711 44.07 13.76 -64.47
N ALA A 712 42.86 13.41 -64.01
CA ALA A 712 41.66 14.27 -64.03
C ALA A 712 40.81 14.15 -62.75
N VAL A 713 40.19 15.27 -62.34
CA VAL A 713 39.22 15.37 -61.22
C VAL A 713 37.87 15.77 -61.80
N ASN A 714 36.78 15.15 -61.32
CA ASN A 714 35.43 15.39 -61.80
C ASN A 714 34.45 15.60 -60.64
N ALA A 715 33.50 16.52 -60.81
CA ALA A 715 32.37 16.70 -59.90
C ALA A 715 31.07 16.29 -60.61
N GLY A 716 30.20 15.60 -59.90
CA GLY A 716 28.93 15.08 -60.40
C GLY A 716 27.77 15.61 -59.57
N TYR A 717 26.75 16.11 -60.23
CA TYR A 717 25.53 16.55 -59.59
C TYR A 717 24.38 15.95 -60.37
N TYR A 718 23.48 15.29 -59.66
CA TYR A 718 22.35 14.67 -60.30
C TYR A 718 21.13 14.77 -59.40
N ARG A 719 20.23 15.68 -59.81
CA ARG A 719 18.87 15.84 -59.29
C ARG A 719 18.80 15.94 -57.77
N GLY A 720 19.60 16.88 -57.23
CA GLY A 720 19.63 17.28 -55.82
C GLY A 720 20.66 16.53 -54.97
N GLN A 721 21.16 15.40 -55.46
CA GLN A 721 22.24 14.66 -54.82
C GLN A 721 23.56 15.04 -55.53
N SER A 722 24.65 15.12 -54.78
CA SER A 722 25.94 15.67 -55.23
C SER A 722 27.08 14.73 -54.88
N GLY A 723 28.12 14.69 -55.71
CA GLY A 723 29.17 13.69 -55.64
C GLY A 723 30.45 14.10 -56.37
N VAL A 724 31.55 13.42 -56.10
CA VAL A 724 32.89 13.82 -56.58
C VAL A 724 33.74 12.58 -56.88
N GLY A 725 34.64 12.67 -57.86
CA GLY A 725 35.55 11.59 -58.27
C GLY A 725 36.82 12.02 -58.99
N ILE A 726 37.78 11.10 -59.18
CA ILE A 726 39.13 11.35 -59.71
C ILE A 726 39.66 10.15 -60.53
N GLY A 727 40.54 10.35 -61.52
CA GLY A 727 41.14 9.27 -62.33
C GLY A 727 42.48 9.58 -63.04
N ILE A 728 43.20 8.54 -63.50
CA ILE A 728 44.55 8.59 -64.11
C ILE A 728 44.72 7.65 -65.35
N SER A 729 45.60 7.95 -66.34
CA SER A 729 45.91 7.10 -67.52
C SER A 729 47.37 7.20 -68.06
N HIS A 730 47.95 6.15 -68.69
CA HIS A 730 49.35 6.10 -69.23
C HIS A 730 49.51 5.29 -70.55
N ARG A 731 50.34 5.73 -71.54
CA ARG A 731 50.55 5.06 -72.87
C ARG A 731 51.88 4.28 -72.97
N LEU A 732 51.78 2.95 -73.21
CA LEU A 732 52.88 1.97 -73.29
C LEU A 732 53.68 2.04 -74.61
N ASP A 733 54.98 1.70 -74.57
CA ASP A 733 55.96 1.88 -75.66
C ASP A 733 56.10 0.65 -76.58
N TRP A 734 54.95 0.10 -76.99
CA TRP A 734 54.87 -1.03 -77.91
C TRP A 734 54.65 -0.56 -79.35
N THR A 735 54.95 -1.43 -80.32
CA THR A 735 54.72 -1.15 -81.76
C THR A 735 53.25 -0.97 -82.11
N THR A 736 52.34 -1.53 -81.30
CA THR A 736 50.90 -1.25 -81.24
C THR A 736 50.59 -0.35 -80.04
N PRO A 737 49.92 0.80 -80.22
CA PRO A 737 49.66 1.69 -79.09
C PRO A 737 48.65 1.13 -78.06
N THR A 738 49.05 0.97 -76.79
CA THR A 738 48.21 0.49 -75.66
C THR A 738 48.23 1.45 -74.46
N VAL A 739 47.10 1.62 -73.75
CA VAL A 739 46.93 2.51 -72.58
C VAL A 739 46.29 1.78 -71.39
N LEU A 740 46.73 2.09 -70.16
CA LEU A 740 46.12 1.66 -68.88
C LEU A 740 45.50 2.87 -68.13
N PHE A 741 44.35 2.70 -67.45
CA PHE A 741 43.67 3.78 -66.68
C PHE A 741 42.83 3.30 -65.47
N GLY A 742 42.45 4.21 -64.54
CA GLY A 742 41.54 3.93 -63.39
C GLY A 742 41.08 5.12 -62.53
N GLY A 743 40.02 4.98 -61.69
CA GLY A 743 39.39 6.06 -60.87
C GLY A 743 38.28 5.65 -59.84
N TYR A 744 37.78 6.59 -59.01
CA TYR A 744 36.85 6.38 -57.84
C TYR A 744 35.88 7.56 -57.55
N SER A 745 34.69 7.32 -56.94
CA SER A 745 33.64 8.35 -56.66
C SER A 745 32.50 8.01 -55.65
N ASN A 746 31.77 9.04 -55.14
CA ASN A 746 30.71 8.97 -54.09
C ASN A 746 29.51 9.91 -54.40
N GLY A 747 28.26 9.53 -54.07
CA GLY A 747 27.03 10.29 -54.36
C GLY A 747 26.16 10.75 -53.18
N GLY A 748 26.64 10.64 -51.93
CA GLY A 748 25.96 11.00 -50.68
C GLY A 748 25.11 9.88 -50.08
N GLY A 749 24.98 9.79 -48.75
CA GLY A 749 24.34 8.63 -48.08
C GLY A 749 25.29 7.43 -48.02
N SER A 750 24.79 6.24 -48.39
CA SER A 750 25.51 4.96 -48.35
C SER A 750 26.03 4.50 -49.72
N GLU A 751 25.97 5.35 -50.75
CA GLU A 751 26.17 4.96 -52.15
C GLU A 751 27.56 5.40 -52.74
N HIS A 752 28.39 4.43 -53.22
CA HIS A 752 29.81 4.62 -53.63
C HIS A 752 30.27 3.71 -54.83
N ILE A 753 31.29 4.08 -55.65
CA ILE A 753 31.76 3.36 -56.89
C ILE A 753 33.31 3.47 -57.19
N GLY A 754 33.97 2.48 -57.86
CA GLY A 754 35.39 2.53 -58.38
C GLY A 754 35.69 1.70 -59.67
N ARG A 755 36.72 2.04 -60.49
CA ARG A 755 36.97 1.51 -61.87
C ARG A 755 38.45 1.43 -62.31
N ALA A 756 38.82 0.50 -63.22
CA ALA A 756 40.13 0.41 -63.93
C ALA A 756 40.01 -0.30 -65.30
N GLY A 757 40.87 -0.01 -66.29
CA GLY A 757 40.81 -0.59 -67.64
C GLY A 757 42.05 -0.38 -68.52
N MET A 758 42.05 -1.02 -69.70
CA MET A 758 43.12 -0.99 -70.70
C MET A 758 42.54 -0.90 -72.12
N ALA A 759 43.19 -0.18 -73.04
CA ALA A 759 42.76 -0.03 -74.43
C ALA A 759 43.95 -0.16 -75.40
N VAL A 760 43.78 -0.83 -76.54
CA VAL A 760 44.80 -1.05 -77.59
C VAL A 760 44.27 -0.49 -78.91
N GLU A 761 45.10 0.22 -79.65
CA GLU A 761 44.81 0.87 -80.94
C GLU A 761 45.45 0.05 -82.08
N PHE A 762 44.68 -0.27 -83.12
CA PHE A 762 45.12 -1.03 -84.30
C PHE A 762 45.19 -0.14 -85.54
#